data_AF-A0A3N9UHE7-F1
#
_entry.id   AF-A0A3N9UHE7-F1
#
_cell.length_a   1.000
_cell.length_b   1.000
_cell.length_c   1.000
_cell.angle_alpha   90.00
_cell.angle_beta   90.00
_cell.angle_gamma   90.00
#
_symmetry.space_group_name_H-M   'P 1'
#
loop_
_entity.id
_entity.type
_entity.pdbx_description
1 polymer ?
#
loop_
_entity_poly.entity_id
_entity_poly.type
_entity_poly.pdbx_seq_one_letter_code
_entity_poly.pdbx_strand_id
1 'polypeptide(L)'
;MEFTGERFIPNVIEDNEIKIEHLQRYQSIQELVSGKIVLDAACGEGYGSNYLATNAEKVVGIDIDEESIVHAQNKYLKRNLEFMAASIEKLPFEDHSFDVVVSFETIEHVNENLQQQFLTEIKRVLKEDGILIMSTPNKKIYTDFRNYHNPFHVKEFYKDEFYCFLSSAFNFVDFSYQTRENVYLLGKENGKTFANLNHDSNLDVNSKYIVAICSDVSNNEFQLNSVVVESGDYNLKISRILQLQDEVEERNKHIHYLDSEIEEKNNYIVTLQDENTKLKNQLNQVEIIKQQVELFKAKLNEINDQLAGSQQEKQDLIEKVQKLETKENQLHHENEQLKEKERTLNNIYDSDGWKLLLKYYGVRDKIVPSDGKVRLLAKLFKKIVIDGNFRLLNKENVKKFIYYAKNQNLSMLENRVDNYIERNTSDTSEFKLSLIDIEQSYEKITFEKFATPDVSIIIPVYNQWHYTYSCLKSILANTQNVSYEIIIADDMSSDETVNISEYVENIKVVRDGENRGFLLNCNNAAQYADGQYVLFLNNDTQVQEGWLDSLVQLIESDHQIGMVGSKLVYPDGRMQEAGGIIWNDASGWNFGRLDDPNKPEYNYVKEVDYISGAAIMIKKDLWETIGGFDERYVPAYFEDSDLAFEVRKHGFKVMLQPKSVVVHFEGISHGTNVSEGVKRFQELNKSKFIEKWSNELKTNHYRNGEHVFKARDRSKFKKTILVIDHYVPHFDKDAGSRTTYQYLKLFVQMGLNVKFIGDNYYKHEPYTTELEKLGIEVFYQPYNNKNIEQWFKQNGKYIDYVYMNRPHISIKYVDIVKKYTKAKVVYYGHDLHFLREYREYELTGNEALKKSSEDWRKTEFSLYEKSDVVYYPSDVEVTEIKKYYPTINAIAIPAYIFEEKEFIESNQADKEGLLFVGGFGHKPNIDAVLWFVSSVFPKIVEEKPDMKFYIVGSNPPNEISSLASKNIIVTGFVTDEELDLLYKKSKLVVVPLRYGAGVKGKVIEAMYNQVPIVTTSVGAEGIIDSENILMIADTESEFANQVINLYDNDEKLNELSQASLDYVNNHFTAKAVKEIISTDISN
;
A
#
# COMPACT_ATOMS: atom_id res chain seq x y z
N MET A 1 -47.13 19.31 17.45
CA MET A 1 -47.24 19.09 16.01
C MET A 1 -45.86 18.87 15.42
N GLU A 2 -45.58 17.60 15.14
CA GLU A 2 -44.38 17.10 14.47
C GLU A 2 -44.54 17.23 12.95
N PHE A 3 -43.44 17.46 12.23
CA PHE A 3 -43.49 17.56 10.76
C PHE A 3 -43.31 16.19 10.13
N THR A 4 -44.40 15.64 9.58
CA THR A 4 -44.45 14.30 8.96
C THR A 4 -44.10 14.29 7.47
N GLY A 5 -43.94 15.46 6.85
CA GLY A 5 -43.74 15.62 5.41
C GLY A 5 -45.03 15.63 4.58
N GLU A 6 -46.17 15.24 5.15
CA GLU A 6 -47.48 15.21 4.47
C GLU A 6 -48.09 16.61 4.27
N ARG A 7 -47.90 17.50 5.24
CA ARG A 7 -48.53 18.82 5.28
C ARG A 7 -47.52 19.94 5.46
N PHE A 8 -47.81 21.08 4.86
CA PHE A 8 -46.95 22.25 5.00
C PHE A 8 -47.12 22.92 6.38
N ILE A 9 -46.00 23.10 7.10
CA ILE A 9 -45.95 23.82 8.39
C ILE A 9 -45.04 25.06 8.25
N PRO A 10 -45.62 26.27 8.23
CA PRO A 10 -44.87 27.51 8.32
C PRO A 10 -43.86 27.52 9.48
N ASN A 11 -42.58 27.79 9.15
CA ASN A 11 -41.42 27.95 10.04
C ASN A 11 -40.72 26.68 10.53
N VAL A 12 -41.10 25.49 10.05
CA VAL A 12 -40.37 24.23 10.33
C VAL A 12 -39.44 23.82 9.18
N ILE A 13 -39.83 24.13 7.93
CA ILE A 13 -39.06 23.83 6.74
C ILE A 13 -38.22 25.07 6.38
N GLU A 14 -36.90 24.92 6.24
CA GLU A 14 -35.99 25.99 5.76
C GLU A 14 -36.14 26.28 4.26
N ASP A 15 -37.03 25.55 3.56
CA ASP A 15 -37.32 25.74 2.14
C ASP A 15 -38.28 26.93 1.93
N ASN A 16 -37.69 28.06 1.53
CA ASN A 16 -38.43 29.27 1.19
C ASN A 16 -39.36 29.11 -0.03
N GLU A 17 -39.11 28.13 -0.91
CA GLU A 17 -39.90 27.95 -2.14
C GLU A 17 -41.30 27.43 -1.84
N ILE A 18 -41.40 26.29 -1.13
CA ILE A 18 -42.69 25.68 -0.74
C ILE A 18 -43.52 26.68 0.06
N LYS A 19 -42.88 27.42 0.97
CA LYS A 19 -43.55 28.47 1.76
C LYS A 19 -44.17 29.55 0.88
N ILE A 20 -43.46 30.03 -0.14
CA ILE A 20 -43.96 31.06 -1.06
C ILE A 20 -45.09 30.51 -1.92
N GLU A 21 -44.96 29.28 -2.45
CA GLU A 21 -45.98 28.62 -3.27
C GLU A 21 -47.33 28.52 -2.52
N HIS A 22 -47.31 28.06 -1.27
CA HIS A 22 -48.50 27.94 -0.45
C HIS A 22 -49.12 29.30 -0.09
N LEU A 23 -48.31 30.27 0.35
CA LEU A 23 -48.83 31.58 0.78
C LEU A 23 -49.37 32.41 -0.40
N GLN A 24 -48.78 32.31 -1.58
CA GLN A 24 -49.21 33.04 -2.76
C GLN A 24 -50.63 32.65 -3.19
N ARG A 25 -51.03 31.38 -3.09
CA ARG A 25 -52.40 30.92 -3.44
C ARG A 25 -53.46 31.52 -2.53
N TYR A 26 -53.19 31.61 -1.23
CA TYR A 26 -54.09 32.31 -0.29
C TYR A 26 -54.07 33.84 -0.47
N GLN A 27 -52.97 34.40 -1.00
CA GLN A 27 -52.85 35.82 -1.34
C GLN A 27 -53.65 36.22 -2.58
N SER A 28 -53.64 35.39 -3.63
CA SER A 28 -54.32 35.70 -4.89
C SER A 28 -55.85 35.78 -4.76
N ILE A 29 -56.43 35.18 -3.71
CA ILE A 29 -57.89 35.10 -3.52
C ILE A 29 -58.46 36.09 -2.50
N GLN A 30 -57.63 36.97 -1.93
CA GLN A 30 -58.04 37.88 -0.85
C GLN A 30 -59.19 38.81 -1.21
N GLU A 31 -59.27 39.25 -2.47
CA GLU A 31 -60.37 40.10 -2.96
C GLU A 31 -61.65 39.29 -3.15
N LEU A 32 -61.55 38.04 -3.60
CA LEU A 32 -62.68 37.14 -3.86
C LEU A 32 -63.40 36.73 -2.56
N VAL A 33 -62.66 36.62 -1.47
CA VAL A 33 -63.22 36.25 -0.15
C VAL A 33 -63.69 37.45 0.67
N SER A 34 -63.48 38.68 0.20
CA SER A 34 -63.77 39.89 0.97
C SER A 34 -65.26 40.01 1.31
N GLY A 35 -65.59 40.07 2.60
CA GLY A 35 -66.97 40.16 3.08
C GLY A 35 -67.82 38.92 2.80
N LYS A 36 -67.20 37.74 2.61
CA LYS A 36 -67.87 36.47 2.34
C LYS A 36 -67.75 35.50 3.51
N ILE A 37 -68.65 34.51 3.57
CA ILE A 37 -68.55 33.35 4.47
C ILE A 37 -67.79 32.24 3.72
N VAL A 38 -66.63 31.86 4.26
CA VAL A 38 -65.65 31.00 3.58
C VAL A 38 -65.45 29.69 4.35
N LEU A 39 -65.44 28.58 3.64
CA LEU A 39 -64.96 27.29 4.13
C LEU A 39 -63.55 27.03 3.56
N ASP A 40 -62.57 26.78 4.41
CA ASP A 40 -61.23 26.31 4.02
C ASP A 40 -61.13 24.82 4.38
N ALA A 41 -61.29 23.96 3.39
CA ALA A 41 -61.39 22.51 3.55
C ALA A 41 -60.03 21.83 3.39
N ALA A 42 -59.65 21.05 4.42
CA ALA A 42 -58.29 20.56 4.67
C ALA A 42 -57.30 21.70 4.89
N CYS A 43 -57.55 22.51 5.93
CA CYS A 43 -56.77 23.71 6.23
C CYS A 43 -55.40 23.42 6.87
N GLY A 44 -55.08 22.17 7.17
CA GLY A 44 -53.84 21.76 7.84
C GLY A 44 -53.68 22.46 9.18
N GLU A 45 -52.54 23.13 9.37
CA GLU A 45 -52.27 23.86 10.63
C GLU A 45 -53.00 25.23 10.74
N GLY A 46 -53.78 25.61 9.72
CA GLY A 46 -54.67 26.78 9.76
C GLY A 46 -54.06 28.13 9.36
N TYR A 47 -52.82 28.18 8.86
CA TYR A 47 -52.20 29.45 8.42
C TYR A 47 -52.98 30.11 7.27
N GLY A 48 -53.51 29.32 6.35
CA GLY A 48 -54.31 29.77 5.21
C GLY A 48 -55.64 30.37 5.65
N SER A 49 -56.38 29.66 6.50
CA SER A 49 -57.64 30.14 7.08
C SER A 49 -57.43 31.45 7.86
N ASN A 50 -56.34 31.54 8.62
CA ASN A 50 -55.97 32.79 9.30
C ASN A 50 -55.67 33.92 8.31
N TYR A 51 -55.06 33.63 7.17
CA TYR A 51 -54.80 34.60 6.12
C TYR A 51 -56.12 35.10 5.49
N LEU A 52 -57.05 34.20 5.14
CA LEU A 52 -58.38 34.52 4.58
C LEU A 52 -59.26 35.34 5.53
N ALA A 53 -59.21 35.06 6.84
CA ALA A 53 -59.96 35.78 7.86
C ALA A 53 -59.57 37.27 7.98
N THR A 54 -58.55 37.73 7.27
CA THR A 54 -58.18 39.14 7.20
C THR A 54 -59.25 39.99 6.49
N ASN A 55 -59.86 39.46 5.42
CA ASN A 55 -60.84 40.19 4.61
C ASN A 55 -62.24 39.54 4.60
N ALA A 56 -62.34 38.24 4.91
CA ALA A 56 -63.60 37.53 4.93
C ALA A 56 -64.52 37.95 6.10
N GLU A 57 -65.84 37.86 5.90
CA GLU A 57 -66.82 38.09 6.97
C GLU A 57 -66.69 37.00 8.05
N LYS A 58 -66.57 35.74 7.62
CA LYS A 58 -66.34 34.58 8.49
C LYS A 58 -65.56 33.51 7.75
N VAL A 59 -64.61 32.86 8.41
CA VAL A 59 -63.86 31.72 7.88
C VAL A 59 -64.02 30.53 8.82
N VAL A 60 -64.33 29.37 8.26
CA VAL A 60 -64.33 28.09 8.95
C VAL A 60 -63.26 27.21 8.33
N GLY A 61 -62.20 26.89 9.07
CA GLY A 61 -61.16 25.96 8.66
C GLY A 61 -61.47 24.55 9.18
N ILE A 62 -61.43 23.55 8.30
CA ILE A 62 -61.62 22.16 8.69
C ILE A 62 -60.45 21.29 8.29
N ASP A 63 -60.12 20.30 9.12
CA ASP A 63 -59.12 19.27 8.82
C ASP A 63 -59.52 17.96 9.51
N ILE A 64 -59.10 16.82 8.98
CA ILE A 64 -59.41 15.51 9.57
C ILE A 64 -58.53 15.24 10.80
N ASP A 65 -57.35 15.84 10.87
CA ASP A 65 -56.42 15.65 11.98
C ASP A 65 -56.74 16.55 13.18
N GLU A 66 -57.16 15.92 14.28
CA GLU A 66 -57.49 16.61 15.52
C GLU A 66 -56.29 17.39 16.10
N GLU A 67 -55.06 16.87 15.96
CA GLU A 67 -53.88 17.55 16.48
C GLU A 67 -53.63 18.89 15.76
N SER A 68 -53.80 18.91 14.43
CA SER A 68 -53.67 20.12 13.62
C SER A 68 -54.72 21.16 13.95
N ILE A 69 -55.96 20.75 14.19
CA ILE A 69 -57.03 21.66 14.61
C ILE A 69 -56.76 22.24 16.00
N VAL A 70 -56.33 21.42 16.96
CA VAL A 70 -55.93 21.92 18.29
C VAL A 70 -54.76 22.89 18.17
N HIS A 71 -53.79 22.62 17.29
CA HIS A 71 -52.69 23.53 17.01
C HIS A 71 -53.18 24.86 16.41
N ALA A 72 -54.04 24.82 15.40
CA ALA A 72 -54.59 25.98 14.72
C ALA A 72 -55.39 26.88 15.68
N GLN A 73 -56.26 26.28 16.50
CA GLN A 73 -57.06 26.99 17.52
C GLN A 73 -56.19 27.71 18.55
N ASN A 74 -55.07 27.11 18.94
CA ASN A 74 -54.14 27.71 19.89
C ASN A 74 -53.29 28.83 19.28
N LYS A 75 -52.92 28.69 17.99
CA LYS A 75 -52.00 29.60 17.29
C LYS A 75 -52.69 30.82 16.68
N TYR A 76 -53.90 30.65 16.13
CA TYR A 76 -54.58 31.68 15.33
C TYR A 76 -55.90 32.12 15.96
N LEU A 77 -55.85 33.21 16.75
CA LEU A 77 -57.00 33.74 17.47
C LEU A 77 -57.57 34.98 16.77
N LYS A 78 -58.62 34.81 15.95
CA LYS A 78 -59.39 35.91 15.32
C LYS A 78 -60.89 35.74 15.60
N ARG A 79 -61.63 36.85 15.69
CA ARG A 79 -63.07 36.85 16.05
C ARG A 79 -63.98 36.25 14.97
N ASN A 80 -63.52 36.23 13.73
CA ASN A 80 -64.24 35.75 12.55
C ASN A 80 -63.64 34.45 11.99
N LEU A 81 -62.83 33.73 12.77
CA LEU A 81 -62.16 32.49 12.37
C LEU A 81 -62.51 31.37 13.35
N GLU A 82 -63.03 30.27 12.83
CA GLU A 82 -63.36 29.06 13.58
C GLU A 82 -62.62 27.86 12.96
N PHE A 83 -62.16 26.94 13.78
CA PHE A 83 -61.53 25.69 13.35
C PHE A 83 -62.28 24.49 13.91
N MET A 84 -62.51 23.46 13.10
CA MET A 84 -63.10 22.20 13.58
C MET A 84 -62.47 20.96 12.93
N ALA A 85 -62.42 19.87 13.68
CA ALA A 85 -62.05 18.56 13.13
C ALA A 85 -63.24 18.00 12.33
N ALA A 86 -63.08 17.80 11.03
CA ALA A 86 -64.12 17.26 10.16
C ALA A 86 -63.52 16.60 8.91
N SER A 87 -64.17 15.54 8.44
CA SER A 87 -63.79 14.85 7.20
C SER A 87 -64.38 15.54 5.97
N ILE A 88 -63.60 15.61 4.89
CA ILE A 88 -64.07 16.07 3.59
C ILE A 88 -65.03 15.08 2.91
N GLU A 89 -65.11 13.83 3.40
CA GLU A 89 -66.08 12.83 2.93
C GLU A 89 -67.53 13.27 3.18
N LYS A 90 -67.76 13.98 4.29
CA LYS A 90 -69.07 14.48 4.67
C LYS A 90 -68.93 15.76 5.49
N LEU A 91 -69.23 16.88 4.85
CA LEU A 91 -69.09 18.20 5.44
C LEU A 91 -70.22 18.45 6.48
N PRO A 92 -69.90 18.81 7.74
CA PRO A 92 -70.87 18.91 8.83
C PRO A 92 -71.64 20.25 8.82
N PHE A 93 -72.06 20.69 7.64
CA PHE A 93 -72.74 21.97 7.44
C PHE A 93 -74.07 21.76 6.71
N GLU A 94 -75.01 22.66 6.97
CA GLU A 94 -76.28 22.74 6.25
C GLU A 94 -76.05 23.11 4.78
N ASP A 95 -77.01 22.76 3.94
CA ASP A 95 -76.98 23.11 2.51
C ASP A 95 -76.92 24.63 2.33
N HIS A 96 -76.18 25.10 1.32
CA HIS A 96 -76.05 26.53 0.96
C HIS A 96 -75.51 27.43 2.09
N SER A 97 -74.62 26.92 2.94
CA SER A 97 -74.03 27.65 4.07
C SER A 97 -72.90 28.62 3.69
N PHE A 98 -72.19 28.39 2.57
CA PHE A 98 -70.97 29.13 2.23
C PHE A 98 -71.06 29.89 0.90
N ASP A 99 -70.47 31.09 0.89
CA ASP A 99 -70.28 31.87 -0.33
C ASP A 99 -69.06 31.39 -1.13
N VAL A 100 -68.02 30.93 -0.44
CA VAL A 100 -66.76 30.46 -1.03
C VAL A 100 -66.29 29.20 -0.33
N VAL A 101 -65.89 28.19 -1.11
CA VAL A 101 -65.14 27.02 -0.60
C VAL A 101 -63.73 27.05 -1.19
N VAL A 102 -62.71 26.93 -0.35
CA VAL A 102 -61.30 26.88 -0.71
C VAL A 102 -60.74 25.51 -0.33
N SER A 103 -59.99 24.87 -1.24
CA SER A 103 -59.28 23.61 -0.95
C SER A 103 -58.01 23.52 -1.78
N PHE A 104 -56.86 23.52 -1.12
CA PHE A 104 -55.56 23.73 -1.76
C PHE A 104 -54.63 22.55 -1.47
N GLU A 105 -54.23 21.82 -2.53
CA GLU A 105 -53.37 20.62 -2.43
C GLU A 105 -53.99 19.54 -1.50
N THR A 106 -55.28 19.28 -1.67
CA THR A 106 -56.03 18.27 -0.90
C THR A 106 -56.46 17.08 -1.76
N ILE A 107 -56.91 17.35 -2.99
CA ILE A 107 -57.65 16.38 -3.81
C ILE A 107 -56.76 15.22 -4.28
N GLU A 108 -55.45 15.45 -4.38
CA GLU A 108 -54.43 14.49 -4.78
C GLU A 108 -54.12 13.45 -3.70
N HIS A 109 -54.43 13.75 -2.44
CA HIS A 109 -54.18 12.87 -1.28
C HIS A 109 -55.27 11.81 -1.10
N VAL A 110 -56.34 11.86 -1.89
CA VAL A 110 -57.50 10.96 -1.74
C VAL A 110 -57.76 10.14 -3.00
N ASN A 111 -58.40 8.99 -2.83
CA ASN A 111 -58.77 8.13 -3.94
C ASN A 111 -59.94 8.72 -4.75
N GLU A 112 -60.14 8.21 -5.96
CA GLU A 112 -61.14 8.69 -6.91
C GLU A 112 -62.59 8.73 -6.38
N ASN A 113 -62.97 7.77 -5.53
CA ASN A 113 -64.31 7.76 -4.94
C ASN A 113 -64.50 8.96 -4.00
N LEU A 114 -63.53 9.18 -3.12
CA LEU A 114 -63.55 10.29 -2.18
C LEU A 114 -63.42 11.65 -2.89
N GLN A 115 -62.69 11.73 -4.01
CA GLN A 115 -62.66 12.94 -4.86
C GLN A 115 -64.06 13.34 -5.32
N GLN A 116 -64.85 12.39 -5.83
CA GLN A 116 -66.22 12.64 -6.31
C GLN A 116 -67.20 12.99 -5.19
N GLN A 117 -67.09 12.28 -4.06
CA GLN A 117 -67.90 12.56 -2.87
C GLN A 117 -67.63 13.96 -2.34
N PHE A 118 -66.36 14.36 -2.24
CA PHE A 118 -65.98 15.69 -1.79
C PHE A 118 -66.51 16.78 -2.73
N LEU A 119 -66.40 16.60 -4.05
CA LEU A 119 -66.97 17.55 -5.02
C LEU A 119 -68.49 17.70 -4.87
N THR A 120 -69.20 16.61 -4.58
CA THR A 120 -70.64 16.61 -4.32
C THR A 120 -70.99 17.36 -3.03
N GLU A 121 -70.23 17.14 -1.96
CA GLU A 121 -70.42 17.83 -0.68
C GLU A 121 -70.11 19.32 -0.78
N ILE A 122 -69.05 19.70 -1.51
CA ILE A 122 -68.74 21.10 -1.82
C ILE A 122 -69.96 21.75 -2.51
N LYS A 123 -70.52 21.07 -3.52
CA LYS A 123 -71.66 21.59 -4.26
C LYS A 123 -72.89 21.80 -3.37
N ARG A 124 -73.12 20.89 -2.43
CA ARG A 124 -74.23 20.95 -1.47
C ARG A 124 -74.10 22.13 -0.51
N VAL A 125 -72.90 22.38 0.02
CA VAL A 125 -72.69 23.45 1.02
C VAL A 125 -72.50 24.84 0.42
N LEU A 126 -72.21 24.94 -0.88
CA LEU A 126 -72.14 26.22 -1.61
C LEU A 126 -73.53 26.81 -1.85
N LYS A 127 -73.66 28.13 -1.72
CA LYS A 127 -74.85 28.88 -2.19
C LYS A 127 -75.00 28.78 -3.70
N GLU A 128 -76.20 29.06 -4.22
CA GLU A 128 -76.48 29.00 -5.67
C GLU A 128 -75.54 29.89 -6.50
N ASP A 129 -75.11 31.04 -5.97
CA ASP A 129 -74.14 31.96 -6.58
C ASP A 129 -72.72 31.82 -6.01
N GLY A 130 -72.46 30.76 -5.24
CA GLY A 130 -71.18 30.50 -4.60
C GLY A 130 -70.08 30.07 -5.57
N ILE A 131 -68.84 30.14 -5.11
CA ILE A 131 -67.66 29.75 -5.89
C ILE A 131 -66.78 28.73 -5.15
N LEU A 132 -66.25 27.76 -5.90
CA LEU A 132 -65.19 26.86 -5.46
C LEU A 132 -63.85 27.40 -5.96
N ILE A 133 -62.84 27.41 -5.11
CA ILE A 133 -61.44 27.64 -5.48
C ILE A 133 -60.61 26.43 -5.04
N MET A 134 -60.06 25.69 -6.00
CA MET A 134 -59.35 24.44 -5.74
C MET A 134 -58.00 24.40 -6.44
N SER A 135 -56.98 23.78 -5.83
CA SER A 135 -55.70 23.55 -6.52
C SER A 135 -55.23 22.10 -6.43
N THR A 136 -54.51 21.65 -7.46
CA THR A 136 -53.84 20.34 -7.54
C THR A 136 -52.48 20.50 -8.23
N PRO A 137 -51.48 19.65 -7.93
CA PRO A 137 -50.30 19.51 -8.76
C PRO A 137 -50.69 19.11 -10.19
N ASN A 138 -49.99 19.68 -11.17
CA ASN A 138 -50.09 19.26 -12.56
C ASN A 138 -49.24 18.00 -12.75
N LYS A 139 -49.85 16.81 -12.76
CA LYS A 139 -49.12 15.53 -12.82
C LYS A 139 -48.04 15.48 -13.90
N LYS A 140 -48.32 16.04 -15.08
CA LYS A 140 -47.38 16.09 -16.20
C LYS A 140 -46.07 16.81 -15.84
N ILE A 141 -46.15 17.89 -15.08
CA ILE A 141 -45.00 18.74 -14.73
C ILE A 141 -44.42 18.39 -13.35
N TYR A 142 -45.30 18.10 -12.39
CA TYR A 142 -44.92 17.78 -11.02
C TYR A 142 -44.29 16.39 -10.90
N THR A 143 -44.90 15.37 -11.52
CA THR A 143 -44.50 13.97 -11.37
C THR A 143 -43.75 13.47 -12.60
N ASP A 144 -44.38 13.52 -13.79
CA ASP A 144 -43.83 12.86 -14.97
C ASP A 144 -42.54 13.53 -15.46
N PHE A 145 -42.54 14.87 -15.61
CA PHE A 145 -41.38 15.61 -16.10
C PHE A 145 -40.20 15.62 -15.10
N ARG A 146 -40.49 15.69 -13.80
CA ARG A 146 -39.46 15.72 -12.74
C ARG A 146 -39.03 14.34 -12.27
N ASN A 147 -39.74 13.28 -12.68
CA ASN A 147 -39.60 11.93 -12.15
C ASN A 147 -39.64 11.89 -10.61
N TYR A 148 -40.52 12.71 -10.02
CA TYR A 148 -40.66 12.86 -8.57
C TYR A 148 -41.98 12.23 -8.12
N HIS A 149 -41.93 11.41 -7.09
CA HIS A 149 -43.10 10.73 -6.55
C HIS A 149 -43.31 11.16 -5.10
N ASN A 150 -44.41 11.86 -4.83
CA ASN A 150 -44.80 12.19 -3.46
C ASN A 150 -45.53 10.97 -2.84
N PRO A 151 -45.02 10.37 -1.75
CA PRO A 151 -45.63 9.18 -1.14
C PRO A 151 -47.03 9.42 -0.57
N PHE A 152 -47.42 10.68 -0.35
CA PHE A 152 -48.74 11.04 0.17
C PHE A 152 -49.77 11.31 -0.93
N HIS A 153 -49.37 11.43 -2.20
CA HIS A 153 -50.31 11.62 -3.31
C HIS A 153 -50.88 10.26 -3.75
N VAL A 154 -52.17 10.07 -3.53
CA VAL A 154 -52.91 8.85 -3.89
C VAL A 154 -53.36 8.90 -5.35
N LYS A 155 -53.85 10.05 -5.83
CA LYS A 155 -54.27 10.25 -7.23
C LYS A 155 -54.13 11.71 -7.68
N GLU A 156 -53.12 11.97 -8.49
CA GLU A 156 -52.92 13.26 -9.16
C GLU A 156 -53.68 13.34 -10.49
N PHE A 157 -53.97 14.56 -10.93
CA PHE A 157 -54.65 14.82 -12.20
C PHE A 157 -53.71 15.33 -13.29
N TYR A 158 -53.93 14.86 -14.53
CA TYR A 158 -53.59 15.66 -15.70
C TYR A 158 -54.55 16.84 -15.85
N LYS A 159 -54.10 17.92 -16.49
CA LYS A 159 -54.92 19.13 -16.70
C LYS A 159 -56.32 18.83 -17.25
N ASP A 160 -56.40 18.03 -18.32
CA ASP A 160 -57.68 17.72 -18.97
C ASP A 160 -58.58 16.86 -18.08
N GLU A 161 -58.00 15.96 -17.29
CA GLU A 161 -58.74 15.15 -16.32
C GLU A 161 -59.30 16.01 -15.19
N PHE A 162 -58.52 16.97 -14.69
CA PHE A 162 -58.98 17.90 -13.66
C PHE A 162 -60.12 18.80 -14.19
N TYR A 163 -60.02 19.25 -15.44
CA TYR A 163 -61.08 20.02 -16.08
C TYR A 163 -62.37 19.20 -16.19
N CYS A 164 -62.29 17.99 -16.74
CA CYS A 164 -63.45 17.08 -16.84
C CYS A 164 -64.05 16.75 -15.48
N PHE A 165 -63.22 16.55 -14.45
CA PHE A 165 -63.65 16.31 -13.08
C PHE A 165 -64.48 17.48 -12.55
N LEU A 166 -63.99 18.71 -12.65
CA LEU A 166 -64.71 19.89 -12.15
C LEU A 166 -65.95 20.26 -12.99
N SER A 167 -65.87 20.13 -14.31
CA SER A 167 -66.99 20.37 -15.23
C SER A 167 -68.14 19.37 -15.06
N SER A 168 -67.93 18.27 -14.33
CA SER A 168 -69.02 17.35 -13.97
C SER A 168 -70.00 17.96 -12.95
N ALA A 169 -69.56 18.94 -12.16
CA ALA A 169 -70.34 19.54 -11.08
C ALA A 169 -70.60 21.06 -11.25
N PHE A 170 -69.87 21.76 -12.13
CA PHE A 170 -69.99 23.21 -12.32
C PHE A 170 -70.10 23.59 -13.79
N ASN A 171 -70.95 24.59 -14.09
CA ASN A 171 -71.13 25.10 -15.45
C ASN A 171 -69.92 25.90 -15.97
N PHE A 172 -69.19 26.57 -15.08
CA PHE A 172 -68.02 27.38 -15.40
C PHE A 172 -66.82 26.89 -14.60
N VAL A 173 -65.71 26.62 -15.29
CA VAL A 173 -64.42 26.23 -14.71
C VAL A 173 -63.35 27.08 -15.39
N ASP A 174 -62.64 27.88 -14.61
CA ASP A 174 -61.54 28.71 -15.10
C ASP A 174 -60.23 28.32 -14.42
N PHE A 175 -59.16 28.20 -15.21
CA PHE A 175 -57.85 27.73 -14.74
C PHE A 175 -56.83 28.86 -14.73
N SER A 176 -56.25 29.07 -13.56
CA SER A 176 -55.04 29.84 -13.33
C SER A 176 -53.88 28.90 -13.03
N TYR A 177 -52.66 29.38 -13.25
CA TYR A 177 -51.46 28.56 -13.09
C TYR A 177 -50.43 29.27 -12.22
N GLN A 178 -49.78 28.50 -11.34
CA GLN A 178 -48.70 29.01 -10.51
C GLN A 178 -47.34 28.66 -11.12
N THR A 179 -46.57 29.69 -11.47
CA THR A 179 -45.21 29.58 -12.02
C THR A 179 -44.21 30.35 -11.18
N ARG A 180 -42.93 29.98 -11.32
CA ARG A 180 -41.79 30.72 -10.80
C ARG A 180 -40.99 31.28 -11.97
N GLU A 181 -40.83 32.60 -11.98
CA GLU A 181 -40.05 33.31 -12.99
C GLU A 181 -39.04 34.24 -12.32
N ASN A 182 -37.87 34.42 -12.94
CA ASN A 182 -36.88 35.39 -12.47
C ASN A 182 -37.22 36.77 -13.03
N VAL A 183 -37.64 37.70 -12.17
CA VAL A 183 -38.01 39.06 -12.56
C VAL A 183 -37.00 40.08 -12.04
N TYR A 184 -36.62 41.03 -12.91
CA TYR A 184 -35.81 42.19 -12.52
C TYR A 184 -36.73 43.32 -12.08
N LEU A 185 -36.59 43.76 -10.83
CA LEU A 185 -37.42 44.82 -10.26
C LEU A 185 -36.67 46.14 -10.26
N LEU A 186 -37.30 47.18 -10.82
CA LEU A 186 -36.79 48.55 -10.79
C LEU A 186 -37.80 49.44 -10.06
N GLY A 187 -37.46 49.86 -8.84
CA GLY A 187 -38.34 50.66 -7.99
C GLY A 187 -37.58 51.47 -6.94
N LYS A 188 -38.27 52.41 -6.28
CA LYS A 188 -37.74 53.11 -5.10
C LYS A 188 -37.92 52.24 -3.86
N GLU A 189 -37.01 52.39 -2.90
CA GLU A 189 -36.88 51.58 -1.66
C GLU A 189 -38.18 51.40 -0.83
N ASN A 190 -39.21 52.25 -1.05
CA ASN A 190 -40.52 52.17 -0.38
C ASN A 190 -41.73 52.44 -1.31
N GLY A 191 -41.61 52.26 -2.64
CA GLY A 191 -42.71 52.49 -3.59
C GLY A 191 -43.62 51.26 -3.77
N LYS A 192 -44.94 51.39 -3.54
CA LYS A 192 -45.93 50.40 -4.01
C LYS A 192 -46.38 50.74 -5.43
N THR A 193 -45.95 49.99 -6.44
CA THR A 193 -46.77 49.47 -7.56
C THR A 193 -45.87 48.80 -8.60
N PHE A 194 -46.12 47.51 -8.89
CA PHE A 194 -45.81 46.94 -10.20
C PHE A 194 -47.15 46.51 -10.80
N ALA A 195 -47.68 47.35 -11.70
CA ALA A 195 -48.85 47.06 -12.50
C ALA A 195 -48.38 46.81 -13.95
N ASN A 196 -48.96 45.78 -14.58
CA ASN A 196 -48.75 45.31 -15.96
C ASN A 196 -47.49 44.47 -16.19
N LEU A 197 -47.51 43.22 -15.70
CA LEU A 197 -46.79 42.14 -16.35
C LEU A 197 -47.58 41.74 -17.60
N ASN A 198 -47.11 42.13 -18.79
CA ASN A 198 -47.62 41.56 -20.04
C ASN A 198 -47.00 40.16 -20.19
N HIS A 199 -47.80 39.11 -19.98
CA HIS A 199 -47.32 37.74 -20.10
C HIS A 199 -47.53 37.21 -21.53
N ASP A 200 -46.47 36.66 -22.11
CA ASP A 200 -46.55 35.88 -23.34
C ASP A 200 -47.27 34.54 -23.06
N SER A 201 -48.05 34.05 -24.01
CA SER A 201 -49.22 33.16 -23.84
C SER A 201 -48.99 31.70 -23.42
N ASN A 202 -47.83 31.32 -22.87
CA ASN A 202 -47.43 29.93 -22.63
C ASN A 202 -47.36 29.48 -21.16
N LEU A 203 -47.96 30.21 -20.22
CA LEU A 203 -47.96 29.88 -18.77
C LEU A 203 -48.43 28.44 -18.46
N ASP A 204 -49.40 27.91 -19.21
CA ASP A 204 -49.97 26.56 -19.04
C ASP A 204 -48.93 25.43 -19.17
N VAL A 205 -47.92 25.59 -20.03
CA VAL A 205 -47.09 24.46 -20.47
C VAL A 205 -46.12 23.97 -19.39
N ASN A 206 -45.69 24.83 -18.46
CA ASN A 206 -44.61 24.55 -17.51
C ASN A 206 -45.00 24.78 -16.04
N SER A 207 -46.28 24.93 -15.74
CA SER A 207 -46.75 25.24 -14.39
C SER A 207 -46.84 24.01 -13.50
N LYS A 208 -46.26 24.11 -12.29
CA LYS A 208 -46.22 23.03 -11.30
C LYS A 208 -47.61 22.77 -10.69
N TYR A 209 -48.40 23.82 -10.50
CA TYR A 209 -49.73 23.76 -9.90
C TYR A 209 -50.80 24.42 -10.78
N ILE A 210 -51.99 23.81 -10.78
CA ILE A 210 -53.20 24.34 -11.41
C ILE A 210 -54.14 24.81 -10.31
N VAL A 211 -54.66 26.03 -10.44
CA VAL A 211 -55.66 26.61 -9.54
C VAL A 211 -56.94 26.84 -10.34
N ALA A 212 -58.03 26.20 -9.95
CA ALA A 212 -59.33 26.30 -10.59
C ALA A 212 -60.28 27.18 -9.78
N ILE A 213 -61.05 28.01 -10.47
CA ILE A 213 -62.25 28.66 -9.95
C ILE A 213 -63.46 28.04 -10.63
N CYS A 214 -64.47 27.63 -9.87
CA CYS A 214 -65.69 27.03 -10.40
C CYS A 214 -66.96 27.71 -9.88
N SER A 215 -67.96 27.88 -10.75
CA SER A 215 -69.28 28.45 -10.39
C SER A 215 -70.38 27.96 -11.34
N ASP A 216 -71.64 28.09 -10.92
CA ASP A 216 -72.81 27.85 -11.79
C ASP A 216 -73.32 29.11 -12.48
N VAL A 217 -72.93 30.28 -11.98
CA VAL A 217 -73.38 31.57 -12.50
C VAL A 217 -72.27 32.19 -13.32
N SER A 218 -72.60 32.64 -14.52
CA SER A 218 -71.72 33.45 -15.36
C SER A 218 -71.52 34.81 -14.69
N ASN A 219 -70.45 34.94 -13.90
CA ASN A 219 -70.00 36.23 -13.38
C ASN A 219 -68.59 36.51 -13.90
N ASN A 220 -68.34 37.81 -14.13
CA ASN A 220 -67.15 38.43 -14.74
C ASN A 220 -65.82 37.69 -14.51
N GLU A 221 -64.93 37.73 -15.51
CA GLU A 221 -63.52 37.29 -15.47
C GLU A 221 -62.92 37.40 -14.05
N PHE A 222 -62.87 36.28 -13.32
CA PHE A 222 -62.27 36.24 -11.99
C PHE A 222 -60.75 36.40 -12.15
N GLN A 223 -60.20 37.54 -11.73
CA GLN A 223 -58.77 37.79 -11.88
C GLN A 223 -57.98 37.29 -10.66
N LEU A 224 -57.28 36.16 -10.81
CA LEU A 224 -56.31 35.66 -9.84
C LEU A 224 -54.90 36.19 -10.14
N ASN A 225 -54.56 37.36 -9.60
CA ASN A 225 -53.27 37.99 -9.84
C ASN A 225 -52.50 38.21 -8.52
N SER A 226 -51.32 37.59 -8.39
CA SER A 226 -50.40 37.88 -7.28
C SER A 226 -48.96 37.66 -7.69
N VAL A 227 -48.07 38.53 -7.21
CA VAL A 227 -46.61 38.42 -7.43
C VAL A 227 -45.94 38.47 -6.06
N VAL A 228 -45.15 37.43 -5.75
CA VAL A 228 -44.34 37.37 -4.52
C VAL A 228 -42.86 37.46 -4.91
N VAL A 229 -42.14 38.35 -4.24
CA VAL A 229 -40.72 38.61 -4.51
C VAL A 229 -39.87 37.95 -3.44
N GLU A 230 -39.01 37.02 -3.82
CA GLU A 230 -38.03 36.38 -2.93
C GLU A 230 -36.75 37.23 -2.88
N SER A 231 -36.41 37.80 -1.71
CA SER A 231 -35.14 38.49 -1.50
C SER A 231 -34.03 37.47 -1.16
N GLY A 232 -33.47 36.80 -2.16
CA GLY A 232 -32.37 35.83 -2.00
C GLY A 232 -31.05 36.30 -2.62
N ASP A 233 -29.91 35.87 -2.06
CA ASP A 233 -28.58 36.12 -2.62
C ASP A 233 -28.33 35.20 -3.82
N TYR A 234 -28.73 35.69 -5.00
CA TYR A 234 -28.61 35.02 -6.30
C TYR A 234 -27.18 34.49 -6.57
N ASN A 235 -26.15 35.09 -5.95
CA ASN A 235 -24.76 34.66 -6.11
C ASN A 235 -24.48 33.29 -5.48
N LEU A 236 -25.07 32.95 -4.33
CA LEU A 236 -24.88 31.65 -3.67
C LEU A 236 -25.43 30.49 -4.50
N LYS A 237 -26.59 30.69 -5.16
CA LYS A 237 -27.20 29.70 -6.06
C LYS A 237 -26.35 29.52 -7.33
N ILE A 238 -25.81 30.60 -7.90
CA ILE A 238 -24.87 30.51 -9.04
C ILE A 238 -23.60 29.74 -8.66
N SER A 239 -23.01 30.02 -7.51
CA SER A 239 -21.81 29.31 -7.04
C SER A 239 -22.06 27.81 -6.88
N ARG A 240 -23.23 27.41 -6.38
CA ARG A 240 -23.60 25.99 -6.27
C ARG A 240 -23.83 25.33 -7.63
N ILE A 241 -24.45 26.04 -8.58
CA ILE A 241 -24.67 25.54 -9.95
C ILE A 241 -23.34 25.33 -10.67
N LEU A 242 -22.39 26.26 -10.54
CA LEU A 242 -21.04 26.12 -11.12
C LEU A 242 -20.29 24.93 -10.50
N GLN A 243 -20.39 24.76 -9.17
CA GLN A 243 -19.78 23.62 -8.48
C GLN A 243 -20.35 22.27 -8.95
N LEU A 244 -21.68 22.19 -9.15
CA LEU A 244 -22.33 21.00 -9.68
C LEU A 244 -21.96 20.73 -11.15
N GLN A 245 -21.73 21.78 -11.95
CA GLN A 245 -21.23 21.62 -13.32
C GLN A 245 -19.81 21.04 -13.34
N ASP A 246 -18.93 21.49 -12.45
CA ASP A 246 -17.58 20.94 -12.32
C ASP A 246 -17.61 19.46 -11.88
N GLU A 247 -18.47 19.11 -10.90
CA GLU A 247 -18.67 17.72 -10.45
C GLU A 247 -19.20 16.81 -11.58
N VAL A 248 -20.11 17.31 -12.42
CA VAL A 248 -20.65 16.56 -13.57
C VAL A 248 -19.58 16.39 -14.66
N GLU A 249 -18.77 17.42 -14.94
CA GLU A 249 -17.67 17.31 -15.89
C GLU A 249 -16.61 16.29 -15.43
N GLU A 250 -16.26 16.28 -14.14
CA GLU A 250 -15.33 15.28 -13.60
C GLU A 250 -15.90 13.87 -13.69
N ARG A 251 -17.18 13.68 -13.36
CA ARG A 251 -17.84 12.38 -13.52
C ARG A 251 -17.90 11.92 -14.97
N ASN A 252 -18.19 12.82 -15.91
CA ASN A 252 -18.22 12.48 -17.34
C ASN A 252 -16.83 12.12 -17.87
N LYS A 253 -15.77 12.80 -17.43
CA LYS A 253 -14.38 12.42 -17.74
C LYS A 253 -14.04 11.04 -17.17
N HIS A 254 -14.51 10.73 -15.96
CA HIS A 254 -14.31 9.43 -15.34
C HIS A 254 -15.07 8.31 -16.07
N ILE A 255 -16.31 8.55 -16.49
CA ILE A 255 -17.11 7.60 -17.30
C ILE A 255 -16.40 7.32 -18.63
N HIS A 256 -15.93 8.33 -19.35
CA HIS A 256 -15.17 8.13 -20.58
C HIS A 256 -13.86 7.34 -20.39
N TYR A 257 -13.19 7.54 -19.26
CA TYR A 257 -12.02 6.75 -18.91
C TYR A 257 -12.40 5.27 -18.67
N LEU A 258 -13.48 5.02 -17.92
CA LEU A 258 -13.98 3.66 -17.65
C LEU A 258 -14.45 2.96 -18.93
N ASP A 259 -15.15 3.66 -19.83
CA ASP A 259 -15.57 3.10 -21.12
C ASP A 259 -14.36 2.68 -21.97
N SER A 260 -13.30 3.51 -21.99
CA SER A 260 -12.06 3.19 -22.69
C SER A 260 -11.33 1.99 -22.07
N GLU A 261 -11.34 1.88 -20.74
CA GLU A 261 -10.74 0.76 -20.02
C GLU A 261 -11.54 -0.55 -20.24
N ILE A 262 -12.87 -0.47 -20.28
CA ILE A 262 -13.75 -1.59 -20.61
C ILE A 262 -13.49 -2.07 -22.03
N GLU A 263 -13.33 -1.16 -23.00
CA GLU A 263 -13.01 -1.52 -24.39
C GLU A 263 -11.63 -2.20 -24.50
N GLU A 264 -10.61 -1.69 -23.80
CA GLU A 264 -9.28 -2.30 -23.76
C GLU A 264 -9.31 -3.70 -23.11
N LYS A 265 -10.02 -3.84 -21.99
CA LYS A 265 -10.19 -5.14 -21.31
C LYS A 265 -10.99 -6.14 -22.14
N ASN A 266 -12.03 -5.71 -22.84
CA ASN A 266 -12.80 -6.58 -23.74
C ASN A 266 -11.93 -7.08 -24.90
N ASN A 267 -11.10 -6.21 -25.50
CA ASN A 267 -10.14 -6.61 -26.52
C ASN A 267 -9.07 -7.58 -25.97
N TYR A 268 -8.64 -7.37 -24.73
CA TYR A 268 -7.73 -8.28 -24.05
C TYR A 268 -8.36 -9.65 -23.75
N ILE A 269 -9.63 -9.69 -23.33
CA ILE A 269 -10.40 -10.93 -23.11
C ILE A 269 -10.51 -11.73 -24.41
N VAL A 270 -10.83 -11.08 -25.54
CA VAL A 270 -10.88 -11.77 -26.85
C VAL A 270 -9.51 -12.36 -27.19
N THR A 271 -8.43 -11.62 -26.95
CA THR A 271 -7.05 -12.10 -27.18
C THR A 271 -6.71 -13.30 -26.29
N LEU A 272 -7.08 -13.24 -25.01
CA LEU A 272 -6.88 -14.34 -24.06
C LEU A 272 -7.73 -15.57 -24.41
N GLN A 273 -8.95 -15.40 -24.93
CA GLN A 273 -9.78 -16.52 -25.39
C GLN A 273 -9.15 -17.24 -26.59
N ASP A 274 -8.57 -16.49 -27.52
CA ASP A 274 -7.81 -17.04 -28.65
C ASP A 274 -6.53 -17.76 -28.19
N GLU A 275 -5.79 -17.19 -27.24
CA GLU A 275 -4.61 -17.84 -26.64
C GLU A 275 -4.97 -19.09 -25.85
N ASN A 276 -6.05 -19.05 -25.06
CA ASN A 276 -6.54 -20.20 -24.30
C ASN A 276 -6.99 -21.34 -25.24
N THR A 277 -7.62 -21.00 -26.37
CA THR A 277 -7.96 -21.99 -27.41
C THR A 277 -6.71 -22.61 -28.03
N LYS A 278 -5.68 -21.82 -28.31
CA LYS A 278 -4.38 -22.33 -28.81
C LYS A 278 -3.68 -23.20 -27.78
N LEU A 279 -3.65 -22.78 -26.51
CA LEU A 279 -3.05 -23.53 -25.41
C LEU A 279 -3.78 -24.85 -25.16
N LYS A 280 -5.12 -24.87 -25.19
CA LYS A 280 -5.90 -26.12 -25.10
C LYS A 280 -5.55 -27.10 -26.22
N ASN A 281 -5.39 -26.60 -27.45
CA ASN A 281 -4.96 -27.45 -28.57
C ASN A 281 -3.54 -27.99 -28.39
N GLN A 282 -2.61 -27.17 -27.88
CA GLN A 282 -1.25 -27.61 -27.56
C GLN A 282 -1.22 -28.62 -26.41
N LEU A 283 -2.03 -28.41 -25.38
CA LEU A 283 -2.14 -29.29 -24.21
C LEU A 283 -2.66 -30.67 -24.61
N ASN A 284 -3.63 -30.71 -25.52
CA ASN A 284 -4.14 -31.95 -26.12
C ASN A 284 -3.05 -32.67 -26.95
N GLN A 285 -2.20 -31.93 -27.68
CA GLN A 285 -1.05 -32.52 -28.36
C GLN A 285 0.00 -33.07 -27.38
N VAL A 286 0.25 -32.37 -26.27
CA VAL A 286 1.17 -32.83 -25.22
C VAL A 286 0.65 -34.09 -24.54
N GLU A 287 -0.66 -34.21 -24.29
CA GLU A 287 -1.25 -35.45 -23.75
C GLU A 287 -1.08 -36.64 -24.71
N ILE A 288 -1.27 -36.42 -26.02
CA ILE A 288 -1.03 -37.45 -27.03
C ILE A 288 0.45 -37.88 -27.02
N ILE A 289 1.38 -36.92 -26.97
CA ILE A 289 2.82 -37.21 -26.89
C ILE A 289 3.15 -37.96 -25.59
N LYS A 290 2.55 -37.58 -24.46
CA LYS A 290 2.75 -38.23 -23.17
C LYS A 290 2.31 -39.69 -23.20
N GLN A 291 1.16 -39.99 -23.81
CA GLN A 291 0.71 -41.37 -24.03
C GLN A 291 1.69 -42.14 -24.93
N GLN A 292 2.23 -41.53 -25.98
CA GLN A 292 3.25 -42.15 -26.83
C GLN A 292 4.55 -42.42 -26.06
N VAL A 293 5.00 -41.49 -25.21
CA VAL A 293 6.20 -41.64 -24.37
C VAL A 293 6.04 -42.78 -23.39
N GLU A 294 4.88 -42.91 -22.73
CA GLU A 294 4.61 -44.05 -21.85
C GLU A 294 4.62 -45.39 -22.61
N LEU A 295 4.09 -45.41 -23.83
CA LEU A 295 4.12 -46.60 -24.68
C LEU A 295 5.56 -46.93 -25.15
N PHE A 296 6.38 -45.91 -25.41
CA PHE A 296 7.81 -46.10 -25.71
C PHE A 296 8.62 -46.54 -24.48
N LYS A 297 8.33 -46.02 -23.28
CA LYS A 297 8.95 -46.49 -22.03
C LYS A 297 8.66 -47.96 -21.77
N ALA A 298 7.42 -48.40 -21.99
CA ALA A 298 7.06 -49.81 -21.87
C ALA A 298 7.89 -50.69 -22.83
N LYS A 299 8.04 -50.27 -24.10
CA LYS A 299 8.92 -50.95 -25.06
C LYS A 299 10.40 -50.90 -24.68
N LEU A 300 10.86 -49.81 -24.09
CA LEU A 300 12.25 -49.63 -23.67
C LEU A 300 12.59 -50.53 -22.48
N ASN A 301 11.64 -50.72 -21.56
CA ASN A 301 11.77 -51.71 -20.49
C ASN A 301 11.82 -53.13 -21.04
N GLU A 302 10.97 -53.47 -22.01
CA GLU A 302 11.01 -54.79 -22.67
C GLU A 302 12.34 -55.05 -23.40
N ILE A 303 12.90 -54.03 -24.06
CA ILE A 303 14.23 -54.10 -24.68
C ILE A 303 15.35 -54.19 -23.63
N ASN A 304 15.23 -53.48 -22.50
CA ASN A 304 16.21 -53.55 -21.41
C ASN A 304 16.20 -54.92 -20.73
N ASP A 305 15.05 -55.56 -20.59
CA ASP A 305 14.94 -56.92 -20.07
C ASP A 305 15.59 -57.93 -21.02
N GLN A 306 15.41 -57.74 -22.35
CA GLN A 306 16.13 -58.51 -23.36
C GLN A 306 17.64 -58.25 -23.34
N LEU A 307 18.06 -57.00 -23.12
CA LEU A 307 19.46 -56.61 -23.01
C LEU A 307 20.11 -57.20 -21.76
N ALA A 308 19.39 -57.25 -20.62
CA ALA A 308 19.84 -57.89 -19.40
C ALA A 308 20.04 -59.40 -19.61
N GLY A 309 19.12 -60.07 -20.30
CA GLY A 309 19.28 -61.46 -20.72
C GLY A 309 20.51 -61.67 -21.62
N SER A 310 20.71 -60.81 -22.62
CA SER A 310 21.88 -60.87 -23.51
C SER A 310 23.20 -60.51 -22.80
N GLN A 311 23.18 -59.62 -21.80
CA GLN A 311 24.34 -59.30 -20.97
C GLN A 311 24.72 -60.47 -20.07
N GLN A 312 23.74 -61.21 -19.55
CA GLN A 312 24.00 -62.42 -18.78
C GLN A 312 24.58 -63.53 -19.66
N GLU A 313 24.06 -63.70 -20.88
CA GLU A 313 24.62 -64.64 -21.87
C GLU A 313 26.04 -64.23 -22.31
N LYS A 314 26.31 -62.92 -22.44
CA LYS A 314 27.65 -62.37 -22.67
C LYS A 314 28.58 -62.67 -21.49
N GLN A 315 28.11 -62.56 -20.25
CA GLN A 315 28.88 -62.86 -19.04
C GLN A 315 29.28 -64.35 -19.00
N ASP A 316 28.33 -65.24 -19.28
CA ASP A 316 28.57 -66.69 -19.39
C ASP A 316 29.53 -67.04 -20.54
N LEU A 317 29.44 -66.32 -21.66
CA LEU A 317 30.38 -66.43 -22.77
C LEU A 317 31.78 -65.92 -22.39
N ILE A 318 31.88 -64.83 -21.63
CA ILE A 318 33.17 -64.31 -21.12
C ILE A 318 33.80 -65.34 -20.17
N GLU A 319 33.04 -65.96 -19.27
CA GLU A 319 33.58 -67.03 -18.40
C GLU A 319 34.02 -68.25 -19.21
N LYS A 320 33.29 -68.62 -20.26
CA LYS A 320 33.71 -69.67 -21.20
C LYS A 320 34.96 -69.28 -21.98
N VAL A 321 35.06 -68.03 -22.44
CA VAL A 321 36.25 -67.50 -23.12
C VAL A 321 37.43 -67.49 -22.16
N GLN A 322 37.28 -67.07 -20.90
CA GLN A 322 38.36 -67.14 -19.90
C GLN A 322 38.80 -68.58 -19.63
N LYS A 323 37.87 -69.54 -19.54
CA LYS A 323 38.20 -70.97 -19.46
C LYS A 323 38.95 -71.45 -20.71
N LEU A 324 38.56 -70.98 -21.89
CA LEU A 324 39.24 -71.28 -23.15
C LEU A 324 40.61 -70.60 -23.25
N GLU A 325 40.78 -69.36 -22.78
CA GLU A 325 42.05 -68.63 -22.70
C GLU A 325 43.00 -69.31 -21.71
N THR A 326 42.48 -69.85 -20.61
CA THR A 326 43.27 -70.66 -19.67
C THR A 326 43.78 -71.93 -20.35
N LYS A 327 42.94 -72.55 -21.20
CA LYS A 327 43.28 -73.71 -22.01
C LYS A 327 44.18 -73.36 -23.21
N GLU A 328 44.02 -72.17 -23.77
CA GLU A 328 44.85 -71.59 -24.82
C GLU A 328 46.22 -71.27 -24.29
N ASN A 329 46.37 -70.74 -23.08
CA ASN A 329 47.66 -70.56 -22.42
C ASN A 329 48.37 -71.90 -22.19
N GLN A 330 47.60 -72.94 -21.86
CA GLN A 330 48.09 -74.31 -21.76
C GLN A 330 48.56 -74.85 -23.13
N LEU A 331 47.79 -74.59 -24.19
CA LEU A 331 48.16 -74.89 -25.58
C LEU A 331 49.28 -73.99 -26.10
N HIS A 332 49.44 -72.75 -25.63
CA HIS A 332 50.48 -71.80 -26.02
C HIS A 332 51.83 -72.25 -25.47
N HIS A 333 51.84 -72.90 -24.31
CA HIS A 333 53.01 -73.62 -23.80
C HIS A 333 53.39 -74.80 -24.72
N GLU A 334 52.40 -75.49 -25.31
CA GLU A 334 52.62 -76.50 -26.36
C GLU A 334 52.98 -75.86 -27.73
N ASN A 335 52.53 -74.63 -28.00
CA ASN A 335 52.71 -73.93 -29.28
C ASN A 335 54.04 -73.14 -29.34
N GLU A 336 54.62 -72.75 -28.20
CA GLU A 336 56.03 -72.32 -28.11
C GLU A 336 56.98 -73.45 -28.56
N GLN A 337 56.57 -74.72 -28.44
CA GLN A 337 57.26 -75.86 -29.04
C GLN A 337 57.01 -76.00 -30.56
N LEU A 338 56.01 -75.29 -31.12
CA LEU A 338 55.66 -75.25 -32.55
C LEU A 338 56.14 -73.97 -33.27
N LYS A 339 56.42 -72.87 -32.56
CA LYS A 339 56.95 -71.59 -33.09
C LYS A 339 58.36 -71.67 -33.67
N GLU A 340 59.04 -72.81 -33.49
CA GLU A 340 60.21 -73.17 -34.28
C GLU A 340 59.87 -73.39 -35.78
N LYS A 341 58.58 -73.60 -36.11
CA LYS A 341 58.08 -73.91 -37.47
C LYS A 341 57.41 -72.77 -38.23
N GLU A 342 57.12 -71.63 -37.61
CA GLU A 342 56.32 -70.55 -38.25
C GLU A 342 57.12 -69.28 -38.56
N ARG A 343 58.43 -69.45 -38.77
CA ARG A 343 59.29 -68.54 -39.57
C ARG A 343 58.83 -68.37 -41.03
N THR A 344 57.73 -69.02 -41.41
CA THR A 344 57.26 -69.23 -42.77
C THR A 344 56.09 -68.33 -43.17
N LEU A 345 55.50 -67.55 -42.24
CA LEU A 345 54.32 -66.72 -42.54
C LEU A 345 54.59 -65.21 -42.52
N ASN A 346 55.81 -64.82 -42.86
CA ASN A 346 56.24 -63.43 -43.09
C ASN A 346 55.73 -62.83 -44.42
N ASN A 347 54.76 -63.45 -45.11
CA ASN A 347 54.37 -63.04 -46.47
C ASN A 347 52.99 -62.38 -46.59
N ILE A 348 52.37 -61.95 -45.49
CA ILE A 348 51.12 -61.17 -45.57
C ILE A 348 51.26 -59.88 -44.76
N TYR A 349 52.39 -59.21 -44.99
CA TYR A 349 52.64 -57.83 -44.61
C TYR A 349 52.09 -56.81 -45.64
N ASP A 350 51.38 -57.24 -46.69
CA ASP A 350 51.17 -56.40 -47.89
C ASP A 350 49.72 -56.14 -48.32
N SER A 351 48.68 -56.42 -47.52
CA SER A 351 47.30 -56.15 -47.96
C SER A 351 46.72 -54.82 -47.46
N ASP A 352 45.94 -54.19 -48.33
CA ASP A 352 45.57 -52.76 -48.37
C ASP A 352 44.72 -52.21 -47.19
N GLY A 353 44.52 -52.97 -46.11
CA GLY A 353 43.85 -52.50 -44.90
C GLY A 353 44.65 -51.46 -44.11
N TRP A 354 45.98 -51.54 -44.14
CA TRP A 354 46.84 -50.65 -43.35
C TRP A 354 46.85 -49.19 -43.86
N LYS A 355 46.51 -48.98 -45.14
CA LYS A 355 46.42 -47.64 -45.75
C LYS A 355 45.12 -46.91 -45.41
N LEU A 356 44.07 -47.61 -44.95
CA LEU A 356 42.78 -47.00 -44.60
C LEU A 356 42.75 -46.42 -43.17
N LEU A 357 43.58 -46.96 -42.28
CA LEU A 357 43.63 -46.58 -40.85
C LEU A 357 44.30 -45.21 -40.61
N LEU A 358 45.17 -44.75 -41.52
CA LEU A 358 45.80 -43.42 -41.44
C LEU A 358 44.82 -42.26 -41.68
N LYS A 359 43.66 -42.50 -42.31
CA LYS A 359 42.63 -41.46 -42.54
C LYS A 359 41.67 -41.26 -41.36
N TYR A 360 41.55 -42.24 -40.46
CA TYR A 360 40.63 -42.17 -39.32
C TYR A 360 41.17 -41.24 -38.21
N TYR A 361 42.48 -41.24 -37.96
CA TYR A 361 43.09 -40.42 -36.92
C TYR A 361 43.17 -38.92 -37.26
N GLY A 362 43.00 -38.54 -38.53
CA GLY A 362 42.95 -37.14 -38.96
C GLY A 362 41.61 -36.43 -38.71
N VAL A 363 40.54 -37.17 -38.38
CA VAL A 363 39.18 -36.62 -38.21
C VAL A 363 38.75 -36.57 -36.73
N ARG A 364 39.30 -37.45 -35.89
CA ARG A 364 38.97 -37.51 -34.46
C ARG A 364 39.34 -36.23 -33.70
N ASP A 365 40.43 -35.57 -34.07
CA ASP A 365 40.98 -34.46 -33.28
C ASP A 365 40.48 -33.07 -33.75
N LYS A 366 39.38 -33.02 -34.53
CA LYS A 366 38.85 -31.77 -35.11
C LYS A 366 37.47 -31.32 -34.60
N ILE A 367 36.84 -32.03 -33.65
CA ILE A 367 35.40 -31.82 -33.37
C ILE A 367 35.05 -31.35 -31.95
N VAL A 368 35.92 -31.38 -30.92
CA VAL A 368 35.57 -30.73 -29.63
C VAL A 368 36.77 -30.16 -28.85
N PRO A 369 37.04 -28.84 -28.93
CA PRO A 369 37.87 -28.12 -27.97
C PRO A 369 37.04 -27.58 -26.80
N SER A 370 37.62 -27.64 -25.60
CA SER A 370 37.10 -27.10 -24.35
C SER A 370 37.32 -25.58 -24.25
N ASP A 371 36.28 -24.79 -24.50
CA ASP A 371 36.32 -23.32 -24.38
C ASP A 371 35.03 -22.74 -23.78
N GLY A 372 35.17 -21.77 -22.87
CA GLY A 372 34.11 -21.28 -21.96
C GLY A 372 32.87 -20.64 -22.60
N LYS A 373 32.92 -20.31 -23.89
CA LYS A 373 31.80 -19.67 -24.63
C LYS A 373 30.64 -20.63 -24.93
N VAL A 374 30.91 -21.93 -25.07
CA VAL A 374 29.90 -22.94 -25.41
C VAL A 374 29.05 -23.32 -24.19
N ARG A 375 29.63 -23.27 -22.98
CA ARG A 375 28.93 -23.56 -21.72
C ARG A 375 27.92 -22.48 -21.34
N LEU A 376 28.21 -21.21 -21.62
CA LEU A 376 27.28 -20.08 -21.45
C LEU A 376 26.09 -20.17 -22.43
N LEU A 377 26.38 -20.50 -23.70
CA LEU A 377 25.34 -20.71 -24.71
C LEU A 377 24.45 -21.92 -24.37
N ALA A 378 25.01 -23.00 -23.82
CA ALA A 378 24.24 -24.16 -23.36
C ALA A 378 23.37 -23.84 -22.12
N LYS A 379 23.87 -23.02 -21.17
CA LYS A 379 23.07 -22.54 -20.03
C LYS A 379 21.90 -21.64 -20.47
N LEU A 380 22.16 -20.70 -21.39
CA LEU A 380 21.14 -19.83 -21.99
C LEU A 380 20.11 -20.63 -22.80
N PHE A 381 20.56 -21.62 -23.56
CA PHE A 381 19.67 -22.50 -24.33
C PHE A 381 18.78 -23.34 -23.42
N LYS A 382 19.31 -23.85 -22.30
CA LYS A 382 18.54 -24.55 -21.27
C LYS A 382 17.45 -23.63 -20.69
N LYS A 383 17.80 -22.40 -20.28
CA LYS A 383 16.87 -21.42 -19.68
C LYS A 383 15.79 -20.89 -20.65
N ILE A 384 16.09 -20.79 -21.96
CA ILE A 384 15.14 -20.28 -22.96
C ILE A 384 14.19 -21.39 -23.45
N VAL A 385 14.68 -22.63 -23.59
CA VAL A 385 13.95 -23.72 -24.25
C VAL A 385 13.31 -24.69 -23.26
N ILE A 386 13.93 -24.93 -22.10
CA ILE A 386 13.41 -25.87 -21.08
C ILE A 386 12.46 -25.16 -20.10
N ASP A 387 12.76 -23.91 -19.71
CA ASP A 387 11.95 -23.16 -18.73
C ASP A 387 10.87 -22.25 -19.38
N GLY A 388 10.67 -22.35 -20.71
CA GLY A 388 9.46 -21.84 -21.40
C GLY A 388 9.37 -20.32 -21.68
N ASN A 389 10.47 -19.56 -21.64
CA ASN A 389 10.44 -18.09 -21.71
C ASN A 389 10.68 -17.49 -23.12
N PHE A 390 9.75 -17.70 -24.06
CA PHE A 390 9.87 -17.29 -25.47
C PHE A 390 9.81 -15.77 -25.75
N ARG A 391 9.48 -14.93 -24.77
CA ARG A 391 9.36 -13.46 -24.89
C ARG A 391 10.70 -12.70 -25.02
N LEU A 392 11.84 -13.40 -24.96
CA LEU A 392 13.19 -12.84 -25.13
C LEU A 392 13.56 -12.49 -26.59
N LEU A 393 12.77 -12.94 -27.57
CA LEU A 393 13.06 -12.81 -29.00
C LEU A 393 12.43 -11.56 -29.63
N ASN A 394 12.96 -10.38 -29.33
CA ASN A 394 12.71 -9.15 -30.11
C ASN A 394 13.96 -8.79 -30.93
N LYS A 395 13.76 -8.36 -32.18
CA LYS A 395 14.79 -7.90 -33.14
C LYS A 395 15.74 -6.84 -32.55
N GLU A 396 15.26 -5.97 -31.66
CA GLU A 396 16.12 -5.00 -30.95
C GLU A 396 17.02 -5.64 -29.89
N ASN A 397 16.52 -6.63 -29.15
CA ASN A 397 17.26 -7.34 -28.11
C ASN A 397 18.35 -8.22 -28.71
N VAL A 398 18.10 -8.82 -29.88
CA VAL A 398 19.10 -9.59 -30.63
C VAL A 398 20.22 -8.69 -31.16
N LYS A 399 19.91 -7.48 -31.65
CA LYS A 399 20.94 -6.49 -32.06
C LYS A 399 21.80 -6.04 -30.87
N LYS A 400 21.20 -5.78 -29.71
CA LYS A 400 21.92 -5.44 -28.47
C LYS A 400 22.78 -6.62 -27.97
N PHE A 401 22.25 -7.85 -28.00
CA PHE A 401 22.98 -9.07 -27.65
C PHE A 401 24.23 -9.28 -28.54
N ILE A 402 24.09 -9.11 -29.86
CA ILE A 402 25.22 -9.22 -30.82
C ILE A 402 26.26 -8.11 -30.58
N TYR A 403 25.83 -6.91 -30.20
CA TYR A 403 26.72 -5.81 -29.85
C TYR A 403 27.55 -6.11 -28.59
N TYR A 404 26.93 -6.63 -27.52
CA TYR A 404 27.63 -6.93 -26.27
C TYR A 404 28.47 -8.21 -26.32
N ALA A 405 28.05 -9.22 -27.08
CA ALA A 405 28.83 -10.43 -27.32
C ALA A 405 30.17 -10.13 -28.05
N LYS A 406 30.25 -9.02 -28.79
CA LYS A 406 31.48 -8.54 -29.43
C LYS A 406 32.44 -7.81 -28.47
N ASN A 407 31.98 -7.33 -27.31
CA ASN A 407 32.76 -6.49 -26.38
C ASN A 407 33.27 -7.23 -25.13
N GLN A 408 33.29 -8.56 -25.12
CA GLN A 408 33.95 -9.45 -24.12
C GLN A 408 33.60 -9.30 -22.62
N ASN A 409 32.64 -8.46 -22.20
CA ASN A 409 32.20 -8.38 -20.80
C ASN A 409 31.03 -9.35 -20.49
N LEU A 410 31.36 -10.62 -20.25
CA LEU A 410 30.40 -11.71 -19.98
C LEU A 410 29.62 -11.57 -18.66
N SER A 411 30.21 -10.96 -17.63
CA SER A 411 29.58 -10.80 -16.30
C SER A 411 28.43 -9.80 -16.27
N MET A 412 28.52 -8.69 -17.02
CA MET A 412 27.43 -7.72 -17.17
C MET A 412 26.23 -8.30 -17.94
N LEU A 413 26.46 -9.30 -18.79
CA LEU A 413 25.45 -9.93 -19.63
C LEU A 413 24.65 -10.96 -18.84
N GLU A 414 25.29 -11.74 -17.96
CA GLU A 414 24.60 -12.61 -16.98
C GLU A 414 23.69 -11.79 -16.06
N ASN A 415 24.21 -10.76 -15.39
CA ASN A 415 23.42 -9.94 -14.47
C ASN A 415 22.23 -9.24 -15.15
N ARG A 416 22.35 -8.83 -16.42
CA ARG A 416 21.24 -8.20 -17.16
C ARG A 416 20.21 -9.20 -17.67
N VAL A 417 20.62 -10.42 -17.99
CA VAL A 417 19.70 -11.50 -18.39
C VAL A 417 18.92 -11.99 -17.18
N ASP A 418 19.55 -12.15 -16.02
CA ASP A 418 18.86 -12.52 -14.79
C ASP A 418 17.86 -11.43 -14.36
N ASN A 419 18.25 -10.15 -14.39
CA ASN A 419 17.32 -9.02 -14.17
C ASN A 419 16.16 -8.97 -15.18
N TYR A 420 16.38 -9.34 -16.45
CA TYR A 420 15.32 -9.35 -17.47
C TYR A 420 14.38 -10.54 -17.32
N ILE A 421 14.89 -11.68 -16.86
CA ILE A 421 14.09 -12.89 -16.58
C ILE A 421 13.23 -12.65 -15.33
N GLU A 422 13.79 -12.09 -14.26
CA GLU A 422 13.06 -11.72 -13.03
C GLU A 422 11.94 -10.71 -13.30
N ARG A 423 12.18 -9.74 -14.19
CA ARG A 423 11.16 -8.77 -14.65
C ARG A 423 9.98 -9.42 -15.40
N ASN A 424 10.15 -10.65 -15.92
CA ASN A 424 9.14 -11.35 -16.71
C ASN A 424 8.60 -12.63 -16.05
N THR A 425 9.17 -13.07 -14.92
CA THR A 425 8.59 -14.09 -14.05
C THR A 425 7.66 -13.39 -13.06
N SER A 426 6.42 -13.19 -13.49
CA SER A 426 5.35 -12.78 -12.60
C SER A 426 4.95 -13.96 -11.71
N ASP A 427 5.47 -14.00 -10.48
CA ASP A 427 4.59 -14.37 -9.38
C ASP A 427 3.98 -13.07 -8.88
N THR A 428 2.86 -12.69 -9.49
CA THR A 428 1.87 -11.88 -8.76
C THR A 428 1.39 -12.80 -7.65
N SER A 429 2.03 -12.73 -6.48
CA SER A 429 1.46 -13.30 -5.26
C SER A 429 0.11 -12.61 -5.07
N GLU A 430 -0.97 -13.24 -5.54
CA GLU A 430 -2.33 -12.78 -5.23
C GLU A 430 -2.42 -12.68 -3.70
N PHE A 431 -2.91 -11.54 -3.23
CA PHE A 431 -3.19 -11.32 -1.82
C PHE A 431 -4.27 -12.32 -1.39
N LYS A 432 -3.84 -13.49 -0.93
CA LYS A 432 -4.72 -14.62 -0.65
C LYS A 432 -5.15 -14.56 0.80
N LEU A 433 -6.37 -14.08 1.02
CA LEU A 433 -7.00 -14.10 2.34
C LEU A 433 -7.35 -15.54 2.71
N SER A 434 -6.99 -15.93 3.93
CA SER A 434 -7.48 -17.14 4.58
C SER A 434 -8.71 -16.76 5.40
N LEU A 435 -9.88 -17.02 4.83
CA LEU A 435 -11.15 -16.84 5.52
C LEU A 435 -11.62 -18.19 6.06
N ILE A 436 -12.01 -18.21 7.33
CA ILE A 436 -12.70 -19.33 7.96
C ILE A 436 -14.19 -19.13 7.71
N ASP A 437 -14.82 -20.14 7.11
CA ASP A 437 -16.25 -20.13 6.85
C ASP A 437 -17.03 -19.97 8.16
N ILE A 438 -18.12 -19.20 8.09
CA ILE A 438 -19.04 -19.01 9.20
C ILE A 438 -19.95 -20.25 9.26
N GLU A 439 -19.48 -21.30 9.92
CA GLU A 439 -20.20 -22.56 10.07
C GLU A 439 -21.29 -22.49 11.15
N GLN A 440 -22.35 -23.29 10.99
CA GLN A 440 -23.40 -23.49 12.00
C GLN A 440 -23.08 -24.64 12.98
N SER A 441 -21.96 -25.34 12.77
CA SER A 441 -21.47 -26.42 13.65
C SER A 441 -20.22 -25.97 14.39
N TYR A 442 -20.25 -26.09 15.72
CA TYR A 442 -19.15 -25.67 16.58
C TYR A 442 -18.43 -26.89 17.16
N GLU A 443 -17.16 -27.01 16.82
CA GLU A 443 -16.23 -27.96 17.43
C GLU A 443 -15.60 -27.34 18.67
N LYS A 444 -15.02 -28.18 19.52
CA LYS A 444 -14.34 -27.71 20.72
C LYS A 444 -12.95 -27.17 20.40
N ILE A 445 -12.64 -25.96 20.86
CA ILE A 445 -11.37 -25.26 20.68
C ILE A 445 -10.65 -25.20 22.03
N THR A 446 -9.35 -25.48 22.05
CA THR A 446 -8.53 -25.39 23.27
C THR A 446 -7.31 -24.52 22.98
N PHE A 447 -7.17 -23.43 23.73
CA PHE A 447 -5.98 -22.57 23.67
C PHE A 447 -4.86 -23.09 24.59
N GLU A 448 -3.61 -22.81 24.24
CA GLU A 448 -2.48 -23.09 25.14
C GLU A 448 -2.49 -22.12 26.32
N LYS A 449 -2.15 -22.61 27.51
CA LYS A 449 -2.12 -21.78 28.73
C LYS A 449 -0.69 -21.38 29.07
N PHE A 450 -0.41 -20.09 28.98
CA PHE A 450 0.88 -19.51 29.37
C PHE A 450 0.82 -18.93 30.80
N ALA A 451 1.88 -19.12 31.58
CA ALA A 451 1.95 -18.57 32.94
C ALA A 451 2.17 -17.05 32.95
N THR A 452 2.89 -16.56 31.94
CA THR A 452 3.21 -15.14 31.72
C THR A 452 3.02 -14.86 30.23
N PRO A 453 1.79 -14.55 29.78
CA PRO A 453 1.56 -14.22 28.38
C PRO A 453 2.24 -12.90 28.02
N ASP A 454 2.69 -12.75 26.78
CA ASP A 454 3.22 -11.47 26.27
C ASP A 454 2.06 -10.51 25.98
N VAL A 455 0.98 -11.02 25.38
CA VAL A 455 -0.19 -10.23 24.96
C VAL A 455 -1.48 -10.75 25.59
N SER A 456 -2.29 -9.84 26.17
CA SER A 456 -3.69 -10.11 26.51
C SER A 456 -4.60 -9.61 25.39
N ILE A 457 -5.24 -10.54 24.67
CA ILE A 457 -6.19 -10.23 23.60
C ILE A 457 -7.58 -10.10 24.22
N ILE A 458 -8.11 -8.88 24.23
CA ILE A 458 -9.43 -8.53 24.72
C ILE A 458 -10.39 -8.45 23.54
N ILE A 459 -11.43 -9.28 23.58
CA ILE A 459 -12.46 -9.35 22.56
C ILE A 459 -13.79 -8.88 23.18
N PRO A 460 -14.24 -7.64 22.89
CA PRO A 460 -15.58 -7.19 23.27
C PRO A 460 -16.64 -7.94 22.47
N VAL A 461 -17.65 -8.48 23.17
CA VAL A 461 -18.71 -9.29 22.58
C VAL A 461 -20.07 -8.83 23.07
N TYR A 462 -21.01 -8.70 22.14
CA TYR A 462 -22.45 -8.57 22.40
C TYR A 462 -23.22 -9.35 21.33
N ASN A 463 -23.63 -10.58 21.66
CA ASN A 463 -24.17 -11.56 20.73
C ASN A 463 -23.23 -11.88 19.54
N GLN A 464 -23.80 -12.38 18.44
CA GLN A 464 -23.09 -12.76 17.20
C GLN A 464 -22.08 -13.89 17.39
N TRP A 465 -22.45 -14.93 18.16
CA TRP A 465 -21.58 -16.06 18.51
C TRP A 465 -20.79 -16.66 17.33
N HIS A 466 -21.41 -16.78 16.17
CA HIS A 466 -20.76 -17.33 14.97
C HIS A 466 -19.55 -16.51 14.52
N TYR A 467 -19.60 -15.17 14.60
CA TYR A 467 -18.45 -14.31 14.34
C TYR A 467 -17.39 -14.46 15.42
N THR A 468 -17.79 -14.42 16.70
CA THR A 468 -16.88 -14.62 17.85
C THR A 468 -16.12 -15.94 17.72
N TYR A 469 -16.81 -17.03 17.38
CA TYR A 469 -16.22 -18.35 17.20
C TYR A 469 -15.25 -18.40 16.00
N SER A 470 -15.62 -17.81 14.84
CA SER A 470 -14.71 -17.70 13.69
C SER A 470 -13.48 -16.84 13.98
N CYS A 471 -13.64 -15.75 14.75
CA CYS A 471 -12.54 -14.93 15.24
C CYS A 471 -11.58 -15.77 16.09
N LEU A 472 -12.08 -16.51 17.07
CA LEU A 472 -11.28 -17.40 17.92
C LEU A 472 -10.55 -18.50 17.12
N LYS A 473 -11.23 -19.13 16.14
CA LYS A 473 -10.56 -20.08 15.24
C LYS A 473 -9.44 -19.42 14.44
N SER A 474 -9.65 -18.18 13.97
CA SER A 474 -8.62 -17.46 13.21
C SER A 474 -7.39 -17.14 14.05
N ILE A 475 -7.59 -16.75 15.32
CA ILE A 475 -6.49 -16.51 16.27
C ILE A 475 -5.70 -17.80 16.47
N LEU A 476 -6.37 -18.92 16.75
CA LEU A 476 -5.70 -20.20 16.96
C LEU A 476 -4.92 -20.68 15.73
N ALA A 477 -5.47 -20.48 14.52
CA ALA A 477 -4.83 -20.93 13.28
C ALA A 477 -3.62 -20.08 12.87
N ASN A 478 -3.67 -18.77 13.12
CA ASN A 478 -2.76 -17.80 12.51
C ASN A 478 -1.77 -17.14 13.49
N THR A 479 -1.82 -17.50 14.77
CA THR A 479 -0.93 -16.93 15.80
C THR A 479 0.16 -17.92 16.16
N GLN A 480 1.41 -17.54 15.89
CA GLN A 480 2.62 -18.32 16.18
C GLN A 480 3.68 -17.43 16.84
N ASN A 481 4.64 -18.05 17.56
CA ASN A 481 5.83 -17.40 18.12
C ASN A 481 5.62 -16.32 19.20
N VAL A 482 4.38 -16.05 19.60
CA VAL A 482 4.02 -15.09 20.67
C VAL A 482 3.16 -15.82 21.70
N SER A 483 3.46 -15.63 22.99
CA SER A 483 2.60 -16.16 24.04
C SER A 483 1.43 -15.19 24.30
N TYR A 484 0.21 -15.70 24.36
CA TYR A 484 -0.98 -14.86 24.49
C TYR A 484 -2.04 -15.50 25.37
N GLU A 485 -2.93 -14.66 25.89
CA GLU A 485 -4.18 -15.10 26.51
C GLU A 485 -5.37 -14.40 25.86
N ILE A 486 -6.56 -14.99 26.03
CA ILE A 486 -7.80 -14.46 25.48
C ILE A 486 -8.74 -14.10 26.62
N ILE A 487 -9.26 -12.87 26.56
CA ILE A 487 -10.22 -12.31 27.49
C ILE A 487 -11.46 -11.91 26.69
N ILE A 488 -12.55 -12.63 26.91
CA ILE A 488 -13.84 -12.31 26.34
C ILE A 488 -14.54 -11.32 27.26
N ALA A 489 -14.71 -10.09 26.79
CA ALA A 489 -15.45 -9.05 27.48
C ALA A 489 -16.91 -9.13 27.03
N ASP A 490 -17.73 -9.91 27.72
CA ASP A 490 -19.12 -10.19 27.31
C ASP A 490 -20.08 -9.18 27.94
N ASP A 491 -20.65 -8.30 27.09
CA ASP A 491 -21.54 -7.20 27.49
C ASP A 491 -23.01 -7.64 27.66
N MET A 492 -23.21 -8.74 28.39
CA MET A 492 -24.51 -9.36 28.63
C MET A 492 -25.18 -9.93 27.37
N SER A 493 -24.44 -10.75 26.60
CA SER A 493 -24.99 -11.50 25.47
C SER A 493 -26.15 -12.41 25.88
N SER A 494 -27.04 -12.66 24.91
CA SER A 494 -28.25 -13.49 25.06
C SER A 494 -28.29 -14.70 24.11
N ASP A 495 -27.33 -14.76 23.18
CA ASP A 495 -27.16 -15.89 22.25
C ASP A 495 -26.19 -16.95 22.81
N GLU A 496 -25.72 -17.87 21.95
CA GLU A 496 -24.84 -18.98 22.33
C GLU A 496 -23.51 -18.55 22.98
N THR A 497 -23.14 -17.26 22.91
CA THR A 497 -22.02 -16.69 23.67
C THR A 497 -22.14 -16.97 25.18
N VAL A 498 -23.37 -17.12 25.70
CA VAL A 498 -23.58 -17.47 27.11
C VAL A 498 -22.95 -18.80 27.50
N ASN A 499 -22.84 -19.73 26.55
CA ASN A 499 -22.31 -21.08 26.69
C ASN A 499 -20.88 -21.23 26.13
N ILE A 500 -20.15 -20.12 25.93
CA ILE A 500 -18.79 -20.13 25.36
C ILE A 500 -17.85 -21.16 26.00
N SER A 501 -17.96 -21.39 27.31
CA SER A 501 -17.15 -22.37 28.06
C SER A 501 -17.38 -23.82 27.65
N GLU A 502 -18.49 -24.14 27.00
CA GLU A 502 -18.75 -25.48 26.45
C GLU A 502 -17.94 -25.74 25.17
N TYR A 503 -17.63 -24.67 24.43
CA TYR A 503 -16.97 -24.71 23.13
C TYR A 503 -15.48 -24.34 23.19
N VAL A 504 -15.07 -23.51 24.16
CA VAL A 504 -13.72 -22.94 24.19
C VAL A 504 -13.09 -23.11 25.57
N GLU A 505 -11.93 -23.75 25.62
CA GLU A 505 -11.15 -23.96 26.84
C GLU A 505 -9.94 -23.02 26.94
N ASN A 506 -9.49 -22.77 28.17
CA ASN A 506 -8.33 -21.95 28.52
C ASN A 506 -8.45 -20.47 28.14
N ILE A 507 -9.67 -19.91 28.22
CA ILE A 507 -9.94 -18.48 28.05
C ILE A 507 -10.48 -17.87 29.36
N LYS A 508 -10.37 -16.54 29.50
CA LYS A 508 -11.04 -15.78 30.56
C LYS A 508 -12.33 -15.17 29.99
N VAL A 509 -13.43 -15.26 30.73
CA VAL A 509 -14.71 -14.64 30.36
C VAL A 509 -15.07 -13.65 31.47
N VAL A 510 -15.14 -12.37 31.11
CA VAL A 510 -15.53 -11.28 32.01
C VAL A 510 -16.98 -10.96 31.73
N ARG A 511 -17.86 -11.29 32.69
CA ARG A 511 -19.30 -11.01 32.67
C ARG A 511 -19.71 -10.59 34.08
N ASP A 512 -20.07 -9.33 34.28
CA ASP A 512 -20.30 -8.74 35.61
C ASP A 512 -21.78 -8.42 35.90
N GLY A 513 -22.68 -8.73 34.97
CA GLY A 513 -24.12 -8.55 35.16
C GLY A 513 -24.67 -7.21 34.67
N GLU A 514 -23.83 -6.30 34.16
CA GLU A 514 -24.24 -4.98 33.66
C GLU A 514 -23.96 -4.86 32.15
N ASN A 515 -24.91 -4.32 31.37
CA ASN A 515 -24.65 -3.92 29.98
C ASN A 515 -24.04 -2.51 30.01
N ARG A 516 -22.73 -2.43 29.76
CA ARG A 516 -21.91 -1.22 29.86
C ARG A 516 -21.69 -0.53 28.52
N GLY A 517 -21.95 -1.23 27.40
CA GLY A 517 -21.57 -0.79 26.08
C GLY A 517 -20.07 -0.99 25.80
N PHE A 518 -19.69 -0.86 24.53
CA PHE A 518 -18.35 -1.18 24.01
C PHE A 518 -17.20 -0.60 24.84
N LEU A 519 -17.16 0.73 24.99
CA LEU A 519 -16.04 1.45 25.61
C LEU A 519 -15.81 1.02 27.07
N LEU A 520 -16.87 1.05 27.88
CA LEU A 520 -16.79 0.73 29.30
C LEU A 520 -16.51 -0.75 29.54
N ASN A 521 -17.04 -1.63 28.67
CA ASN A 521 -16.78 -3.07 28.74
C ASN A 521 -15.31 -3.38 28.43
N CYS A 522 -14.71 -2.73 27.43
CA CYS A 522 -13.28 -2.82 27.15
C CYS A 522 -12.43 -2.37 28.35
N ASN A 523 -12.76 -1.22 28.96
CA ASN A 523 -12.06 -0.73 30.16
C ASN A 523 -12.14 -1.70 31.35
N ASN A 524 -13.31 -2.29 31.57
CA ASN A 524 -13.52 -3.28 32.63
C ASN A 524 -12.69 -4.55 32.39
N ALA A 525 -12.75 -5.10 31.18
CA ALA A 525 -12.03 -6.33 30.84
C ALA A 525 -10.51 -6.17 30.87
N ALA A 526 -9.99 -4.98 30.56
CA ALA A 526 -8.55 -4.69 30.61
C ALA A 526 -7.94 -4.85 32.01
N GLN A 527 -8.74 -4.80 33.08
CA GLN A 527 -8.27 -5.02 34.45
C GLN A 527 -7.87 -6.49 34.72
N TYR A 528 -8.32 -7.41 33.87
CA TYR A 528 -8.05 -8.85 34.00
C TYR A 528 -6.89 -9.33 33.09
N ALA A 529 -6.27 -8.41 32.36
CA ALA A 529 -5.12 -8.67 31.50
C ALA A 529 -3.85 -8.92 32.31
N ASP A 530 -3.15 -10.03 32.04
CA ASP A 530 -1.86 -10.39 32.65
C ASP A 530 -0.66 -10.10 31.71
N GLY A 531 -0.91 -9.83 30.44
CA GLY A 531 0.11 -9.60 29.42
C GLY A 531 0.85 -8.28 29.57
N GLN A 532 2.04 -8.19 28.99
CA GLN A 532 2.81 -6.94 28.90
C GLN A 532 2.16 -5.93 27.95
N TYR A 533 1.46 -6.45 26.95
CA TYR A 533 0.69 -5.67 25.98
C TYR A 533 -0.80 -6.02 26.07
N VAL A 534 -1.64 -5.00 25.90
CA VAL A 534 -3.09 -5.16 25.80
C VAL A 534 -3.48 -4.96 24.34
N LEU A 535 -4.17 -5.93 23.76
CA LEU A 535 -4.67 -5.87 22.39
C LEU A 535 -6.19 -5.91 22.38
N PHE A 536 -6.84 -4.90 21.81
CA PHE A 536 -8.28 -4.90 21.56
C PHE A 536 -8.54 -5.41 20.15
N LEU A 537 -9.39 -6.44 20.03
CA LEU A 537 -9.75 -7.08 18.78
C LEU A 537 -11.26 -7.26 18.70
N ASN A 538 -11.91 -6.69 17.70
CA ASN A 538 -13.36 -6.85 17.53
C ASN A 538 -13.73 -8.32 17.23
N ASN A 539 -14.93 -8.74 17.67
CA ASN A 539 -15.39 -10.11 17.47
C ASN A 539 -15.77 -10.43 16.00
N ASP A 540 -16.07 -9.42 15.18
CA ASP A 540 -16.34 -9.53 13.74
C ASP A 540 -15.08 -9.40 12.89
N THR A 541 -13.98 -9.99 13.35
CA THR A 541 -12.68 -9.99 12.65
C THR A 541 -12.16 -11.41 12.40
N GLN A 542 -11.29 -11.55 11.40
CA GLN A 542 -10.49 -12.74 11.15
C GLN A 542 -9.04 -12.35 10.88
N VAL A 543 -8.15 -12.75 11.79
CA VAL A 543 -6.73 -12.41 11.73
C VAL A 543 -5.99 -13.30 10.73
N GLN A 544 -4.98 -12.78 10.05
CA GLN A 544 -4.18 -13.51 9.05
C GLN A 544 -2.85 -13.99 9.62
N GLU A 545 -2.15 -14.87 8.90
CA GLU A 545 -0.84 -15.39 9.32
C GLU A 545 0.15 -14.26 9.58
N GLY A 546 0.90 -14.36 10.68
CA GLY A 546 1.93 -13.38 11.04
C GLY A 546 1.38 -12.05 11.57
N TRP A 547 0.12 -12.01 12.02
CA TRP A 547 -0.49 -10.76 12.46
C TRP A 547 0.04 -10.26 13.81
N LEU A 548 0.15 -11.14 14.81
CA LEU A 548 0.48 -10.76 16.19
C LEU A 548 2.00 -10.59 16.40
N ASP A 549 2.80 -11.52 15.89
CA ASP A 549 4.26 -11.46 15.96
C ASP A 549 4.81 -10.19 15.30
N SER A 550 4.24 -9.79 14.16
CA SER A 550 4.61 -8.53 13.49
C SER A 550 4.32 -7.29 14.35
N LEU A 551 3.26 -7.30 15.16
CA LEU A 551 2.92 -6.21 16.08
C LEU A 551 3.87 -6.19 17.28
N VAL A 552 4.15 -7.35 17.87
CA VAL A 552 5.08 -7.50 19.01
C VAL A 552 6.49 -7.06 18.61
N GLN A 553 7.01 -7.58 17.49
CA GLN A 553 8.32 -7.19 16.98
C GLN A 553 8.43 -5.68 16.75
N LEU A 554 7.36 -5.05 16.23
CA LEU A 554 7.38 -3.60 16.00
C LEU A 554 7.38 -2.81 17.32
N ILE A 555 6.50 -3.13 18.27
CA ILE A 555 6.42 -2.37 19.53
C ILE A 555 7.67 -2.53 20.41
N GLU A 556 8.39 -3.65 20.26
CA GLU A 556 9.65 -3.93 20.94
C GLU A 556 10.86 -3.28 20.24
N SER A 557 10.78 -3.04 18.92
CA SER A 557 11.90 -2.51 18.14
C SER A 557 12.35 -1.09 18.55
N ASP A 558 11.46 -0.29 19.13
CA ASP A 558 11.75 1.05 19.62
C ASP A 558 10.93 1.33 20.90
N HIS A 559 11.63 1.57 22.00
CA HIS A 559 11.04 1.91 23.30
C HIS A 559 10.06 3.11 23.25
N GLN A 560 10.20 4.02 22.27
CA GLN A 560 9.29 5.14 22.06
C GLN A 560 7.96 4.75 21.40
N ILE A 561 7.80 3.52 20.88
CA ILE A 561 6.52 3.06 20.35
C ILE A 561 5.62 2.64 21.52
N GLY A 562 4.47 3.30 21.65
CA GLY A 562 3.51 3.03 22.72
C GLY A 562 2.30 2.23 22.25
N MET A 563 1.94 2.39 20.97
CA MET A 563 0.76 1.77 20.37
C MET A 563 1.04 1.36 18.93
N VAL A 564 0.59 0.17 18.54
CA VAL A 564 0.70 -0.37 17.19
C VAL A 564 -0.64 -0.91 16.72
N GLY A 565 -0.86 -0.97 15.41
CA GLY A 565 -2.12 -1.42 14.84
C GLY A 565 -1.98 -2.16 13.52
N SER A 566 -2.98 -2.97 13.21
CA SER A 566 -3.05 -3.79 12.00
C SER A 566 -3.57 -3.01 10.80
N LYS A 567 -3.18 -3.44 9.60
CA LYS A 567 -3.83 -3.06 8.34
C LYS A 567 -5.15 -3.83 8.21
N LEU A 568 -6.24 -3.10 7.97
CA LEU A 568 -7.57 -3.67 7.87
C LEU A 568 -8.00 -3.83 6.41
N VAL A 569 -8.60 -4.97 6.09
CA VAL A 569 -9.14 -5.29 4.78
C VAL A 569 -10.57 -5.83 4.90
N TYR A 570 -11.37 -5.61 3.87
CA TYR A 570 -12.70 -6.21 3.77
C TYR A 570 -12.59 -7.70 3.40
N PRO A 571 -13.64 -8.50 3.67
CA PRO A 571 -13.70 -9.90 3.26
C PRO A 571 -13.57 -10.11 1.73
N ASP A 572 -13.89 -9.09 0.93
CA ASP A 572 -13.75 -9.12 -0.53
C ASP A 572 -12.33 -8.78 -1.03
N GLY A 573 -11.38 -8.56 -0.11
CA GLY A 573 -9.99 -8.27 -0.43
C GLY A 573 -9.67 -6.79 -0.69
N ARG A 574 -10.66 -5.89 -0.65
CA ARG A 574 -10.39 -4.45 -0.77
C ARG A 574 -9.84 -3.87 0.53
N MET A 575 -9.05 -2.81 0.42
CA MET A 575 -8.52 -2.08 1.57
C MET A 575 -9.66 -1.44 2.38
N GLN A 576 -9.59 -1.57 3.70
CA GLN A 576 -10.46 -0.85 4.63
C GLN A 576 -9.71 0.32 5.30
N GLU A 577 -8.51 0.05 5.83
CA GLU A 577 -7.69 1.05 6.50
C GLU A 577 -6.20 0.65 6.52
N ALA A 578 -5.34 1.59 6.12
CA ALA A 578 -3.88 1.51 6.31
C ALA A 578 -3.39 2.72 7.12
N GLY A 579 -3.94 2.83 8.33
CA GLY A 579 -3.81 3.98 9.22
C GLY A 579 -4.91 5.01 9.03
N GLY A 580 -5.32 5.65 10.12
CA GLY A 580 -6.25 6.75 10.09
C GLY A 580 -5.55 8.11 9.98
N ILE A 581 -6.16 9.04 9.23
CA ILE A 581 -5.78 10.46 9.19
C ILE A 581 -6.85 11.25 9.94
N ILE A 582 -6.44 12.13 10.85
CA ILE A 582 -7.31 13.12 11.49
C ILE A 582 -7.01 14.49 10.88
N TRP A 583 -8.06 15.19 10.48
CA TRP A 583 -7.96 16.55 9.97
C TRP A 583 -8.14 17.57 11.09
N ASN A 584 -7.78 18.83 10.84
CA ASN A 584 -7.83 19.89 11.85
C ASN A 584 -9.25 20.24 12.33
N ASP A 585 -10.29 19.79 11.62
CA ASP A 585 -11.70 19.87 12.00
C ASP A 585 -12.19 18.61 12.74
N ALA A 586 -11.25 17.73 13.15
CA ALA A 586 -11.48 16.42 13.74
C ALA A 586 -12.25 15.41 12.89
N SER A 587 -12.39 15.64 11.57
CA SER A 587 -12.87 14.58 10.69
C SER A 587 -11.79 13.50 10.53
N GLY A 588 -12.21 12.24 10.56
CA GLY A 588 -11.34 11.08 10.34
C GLY A 588 -11.44 10.56 8.92
N TRP A 589 -10.32 10.04 8.41
CA TRP A 589 -10.26 9.35 7.13
C TRP A 589 -9.45 8.06 7.28
N ASN A 590 -10.13 6.91 7.15
CA ASN A 590 -9.51 5.59 7.03
C ASN A 590 -8.74 5.53 5.70
N PHE A 591 -7.41 5.70 5.77
CA PHE A 591 -6.60 5.92 4.58
C PHE A 591 -6.59 4.66 3.71
N GLY A 592 -6.88 4.83 2.41
CA GLY A 592 -6.95 3.75 1.43
C GLY A 592 -8.29 3.00 1.37
N ARG A 593 -9.34 3.45 2.06
CA ARG A 593 -10.67 2.81 2.02
C ARG A 593 -11.14 2.56 0.57
N LEU A 594 -11.55 1.31 0.29
CA LEU A 594 -11.98 0.76 -1.01
C LEU A 594 -10.91 0.65 -2.10
N ASP A 595 -9.64 0.93 -1.77
CA ASP A 595 -8.53 0.85 -2.71
C ASP A 595 -7.87 -0.54 -2.75
N ASP A 596 -6.89 -0.73 -3.64
CA ASP A 596 -6.06 -1.94 -3.71
C ASP A 596 -5.06 -1.99 -2.53
N PRO A 597 -5.12 -3.03 -1.66
CA PRO A 597 -4.27 -3.11 -0.49
C PRO A 597 -2.78 -3.36 -0.76
N ASN A 598 -2.40 -3.65 -2.00
CA ASN A 598 -1.02 -3.96 -2.39
C ASN A 598 -0.23 -2.74 -2.90
N LYS A 599 -0.86 -1.56 -2.98
CA LYS A 599 -0.15 -0.32 -3.37
C LYS A 599 0.98 0.00 -2.38
N PRO A 600 2.14 0.48 -2.86
CA PRO A 600 3.30 0.81 -2.02
C PRO A 600 2.99 1.68 -0.80
N GLU A 601 2.12 2.67 -0.97
CA GLU A 601 1.77 3.65 0.08
C GLU A 601 1.06 3.08 1.31
N TYR A 602 0.64 1.82 1.24
CA TYR A 602 -0.01 1.09 2.31
C TYR A 602 0.85 -0.03 2.92
N ASN A 603 2.06 -0.27 2.40
CA ASN A 603 2.83 -1.49 2.69
C ASN A 603 4.19 -1.25 3.38
N TYR A 604 4.39 -0.10 4.02
CA TYR A 604 5.55 0.17 4.89
C TYR A 604 5.13 0.59 6.30
N VAL A 605 5.98 0.33 7.28
CA VAL A 605 5.77 0.73 8.68
C VAL A 605 5.79 2.26 8.78
N LYS A 606 4.79 2.86 9.43
CA LYS A 606 4.68 4.32 9.51
C LYS A 606 3.93 4.80 10.74
N GLU A 607 4.26 6.02 11.17
CA GLU A 607 3.47 6.75 12.16
C GLU A 607 2.12 7.18 11.57
N VAL A 608 1.05 7.10 12.36
CA VAL A 608 -0.31 7.45 11.93
C VAL A 608 -1.04 8.26 13.00
N ASP A 609 -2.13 8.94 12.64
CA ASP A 609 -2.90 9.75 13.59
C ASP A 609 -3.73 8.89 14.52
N TYR A 610 -4.26 7.78 14.03
CA TYR A 610 -4.91 6.76 14.84
C TYR A 610 -4.93 5.42 14.08
N ILE A 611 -5.32 4.37 14.80
CA ILE A 611 -5.70 3.09 14.23
C ILE A 611 -7.12 2.81 14.73
N SER A 612 -7.99 2.31 13.87
CA SER A 612 -9.34 1.89 14.25
C SER A 612 -9.30 0.85 15.38
N GLY A 613 -10.18 0.99 16.37
CA GLY A 613 -10.29 0.06 17.52
C GLY A 613 -10.59 -1.41 17.20
N ALA A 614 -10.70 -1.78 15.92
CA ALA A 614 -10.90 -3.14 15.46
C ALA A 614 -9.71 -4.08 15.71
N ALA A 615 -8.47 -3.56 15.69
CA ALA A 615 -7.25 -4.33 15.97
C ALA A 615 -6.10 -3.39 16.39
N ILE A 616 -6.03 -3.08 17.69
CA ILE A 616 -5.01 -2.18 18.26
C ILE A 616 -4.32 -2.80 19.46
N MET A 617 -3.01 -2.61 19.57
CA MET A 617 -2.20 -3.07 20.70
C MET A 617 -1.45 -1.91 21.34
N ILE A 618 -1.47 -1.85 22.67
CA ILE A 618 -0.84 -0.81 23.48
C ILE A 618 -0.04 -1.44 24.62
N LYS A 619 1.04 -0.79 25.05
CA LYS A 619 1.77 -1.19 26.27
C LYS A 619 0.84 -1.09 27.49
N LYS A 620 0.82 -2.13 28.33
CA LYS A 620 -0.09 -2.19 29.47
C LYS A 620 0.18 -1.08 30.49
N ASP A 621 1.45 -0.80 30.78
CA ASP A 621 1.86 0.28 31.68
C ASP A 621 1.40 1.67 31.19
N LEU A 622 1.47 1.90 29.87
CA LEU A 622 0.97 3.11 29.24
C LEU A 622 -0.57 3.18 29.28
N TRP A 623 -1.25 2.07 29.02
CA TRP A 623 -2.71 1.97 29.15
C TRP A 623 -3.18 2.33 30.57
N GLU A 624 -2.53 1.77 31.59
CA GLU A 624 -2.80 2.08 33.00
C GLU A 624 -2.51 3.54 33.34
N THR A 625 -1.44 4.10 32.78
CA THR A 625 -1.07 5.53 32.96
C THR A 625 -2.10 6.47 32.34
N ILE A 626 -2.62 6.13 31.15
CA ILE A 626 -3.65 6.91 30.46
C ILE A 626 -5.01 6.80 31.19
N GLY A 627 -5.28 5.64 31.81
CA GLY A 627 -6.55 5.36 32.49
C GLY A 627 -7.59 4.70 31.59
N GLY A 628 -7.16 4.10 30.47
CA GLY A 628 -8.02 3.42 29.49
C GLY A 628 -8.70 4.35 28.49
N PHE A 629 -9.77 3.85 27.84
CA PHE A 629 -10.58 4.67 26.94
C PHE A 629 -11.31 5.76 27.72
N ASP A 630 -11.34 6.96 27.16
CA ASP A 630 -11.91 8.12 27.82
C ASP A 630 -13.45 8.09 27.83
N GLU A 631 -14.03 8.05 29.03
CA GLU A 631 -15.47 7.91 29.24
C GLU A 631 -16.29 9.09 28.65
N ARG A 632 -15.64 10.21 28.28
CA ARG A 632 -16.32 11.29 27.53
C ARG A 632 -16.97 10.82 26.24
N TYR A 633 -16.48 9.72 25.67
CA TYR A 633 -16.92 9.19 24.37
C TYR A 633 -17.93 8.05 24.46
N VAL A 634 -18.42 7.72 25.67
CA VAL A 634 -19.46 6.69 25.86
C VAL A 634 -20.71 6.99 24.99
N PRO A 635 -21.27 5.97 24.30
CA PRO A 635 -20.89 4.56 24.31
C PRO A 635 -19.78 4.15 23.31
N ALA A 636 -19.52 4.93 22.25
CA ALA A 636 -18.51 4.66 21.21
C ALA A 636 -18.29 5.89 20.29
N TYR A 637 -17.36 5.74 19.34
CA TYR A 637 -16.79 6.73 18.42
C TYR A 637 -15.90 7.79 19.09
N PHE A 638 -14.70 7.98 18.51
CA PHE A 638 -13.57 8.82 18.97
C PHE A 638 -12.72 8.26 20.12
N GLU A 639 -13.08 7.13 20.72
CA GLU A 639 -12.31 6.48 21.79
C GLU A 639 -10.92 6.02 21.33
N ASP A 640 -10.81 5.46 20.13
CA ASP A 640 -9.57 4.98 19.53
C ASP A 640 -8.68 6.14 19.08
N SER A 641 -9.28 7.15 18.46
CA SER A 641 -8.64 8.40 18.07
C SER A 641 -8.11 9.14 19.30
N ASP A 642 -8.90 9.22 20.37
CA ASP A 642 -8.48 9.87 21.61
C ASP A 642 -7.34 9.14 22.30
N LEU A 643 -7.41 7.81 22.38
CA LEU A 643 -6.32 6.98 22.90
C LEU A 643 -5.02 7.26 22.15
N ALA A 644 -5.06 7.30 20.81
CA ALA A 644 -3.88 7.61 19.99
C ALA A 644 -3.32 9.01 20.25
N PHE A 645 -4.18 10.01 20.52
CA PHE A 645 -3.76 11.35 20.90
C PHE A 645 -3.15 11.37 22.31
N GLU A 646 -3.71 10.64 23.28
CA GLU A 646 -3.14 10.52 24.63
C GLU A 646 -1.78 9.80 24.62
N VAL A 647 -1.62 8.71 23.85
CA VAL A 647 -0.33 8.03 23.65
C VAL A 647 0.74 9.01 23.19
N ARG A 648 0.43 9.85 22.20
CA ARG A 648 1.35 10.89 21.71
C ARG A 648 1.62 12.00 22.72
N LYS A 649 0.60 12.43 23.46
CA LYS A 649 0.76 13.41 24.54
C LYS A 649 1.71 12.92 25.65
N HIS A 650 1.78 11.61 25.87
CA HIS A 650 2.75 10.98 26.77
C HIS A 650 4.14 10.75 26.13
N GLY A 651 4.37 11.25 24.91
CA GLY A 651 5.67 11.18 24.23
C GLY A 651 5.92 9.90 23.44
N PHE A 652 4.91 9.04 23.28
CA PHE A 652 5.02 7.79 22.53
C PHE A 652 4.51 7.90 21.08
N LYS A 653 4.98 7.00 20.22
CA LYS A 653 4.56 6.87 18.83
C LYS A 653 3.36 5.93 18.69
N VAL A 654 2.53 6.21 17.68
CA VAL A 654 1.43 5.35 17.22
C VAL A 654 1.76 4.88 15.82
N MET A 655 1.90 3.57 15.62
CA MET A 655 2.45 3.00 14.39
C MET A 655 1.48 2.03 13.70
N LEU A 656 1.45 2.05 12.37
CA LEU A 656 0.84 1.01 11.56
C LEU A 656 1.87 -0.08 11.24
N GLN A 657 1.48 -1.34 11.41
CA GLN A 657 2.22 -2.52 10.95
C GLN A 657 1.47 -3.17 9.78
N PRO A 658 1.85 -2.90 8.51
CA PRO A 658 1.09 -3.39 7.36
C PRO A 658 1.23 -4.90 7.09
N LYS A 659 2.23 -5.57 7.69
CA LYS A 659 2.32 -7.04 7.67
C LYS A 659 1.31 -7.70 8.60
N SER A 660 0.84 -6.97 9.62
CA SER A 660 -0.27 -7.41 10.44
C SER A 660 -1.58 -7.12 9.71
N VAL A 661 -2.16 -8.14 9.10
CA VAL A 661 -3.40 -8.04 8.31
C VAL A 661 -4.54 -8.64 9.10
N VAL A 662 -5.63 -7.89 9.23
CA VAL A 662 -6.87 -8.36 9.85
C VAL A 662 -8.04 -8.09 8.89
N VAL A 663 -8.83 -9.12 8.63
CA VAL A 663 -10.09 -8.99 7.88
C VAL A 663 -11.15 -8.53 8.87
N HIS A 664 -11.90 -7.48 8.54
CA HIS A 664 -12.95 -6.95 9.40
C HIS A 664 -14.24 -6.78 8.61
N PHE A 665 -15.34 -7.35 9.13
CA PHE A 665 -16.59 -7.51 8.41
C PHE A 665 -17.53 -6.28 8.47
N GLU A 666 -17.21 -5.26 9.28
CA GLU A 666 -17.84 -3.93 9.45
C GLU A 666 -19.38 -3.85 9.33
N GLY A 667 -20.04 -3.41 10.40
CA GLY A 667 -21.49 -3.11 10.40
C GLY A 667 -22.38 -4.25 10.89
N ILE A 668 -21.78 -5.36 11.31
CA ILE A 668 -22.45 -6.52 11.91
C ILE A 668 -22.80 -6.26 13.38
N SER A 669 -21.89 -5.59 14.09
CA SER A 669 -22.04 -5.23 15.50
C SER A 669 -22.86 -3.94 15.72
N HIS A 670 -23.02 -3.05 14.72
CA HIS A 670 -23.53 -1.69 14.95
C HIS A 670 -24.55 -1.10 13.94
N GLY A 671 -25.03 -1.86 12.95
CA GLY A 671 -26.08 -1.40 12.04
C GLY A 671 -25.64 -0.30 11.03
N THR A 672 -26.35 -0.20 9.91
CA THR A 672 -25.94 0.62 8.75
C THR A 672 -26.59 2.01 8.69
N ASN A 673 -27.57 2.32 9.55
CA ASN A 673 -28.31 3.56 9.50
C ASN A 673 -27.58 4.72 10.22
N VAL A 674 -27.56 5.91 9.62
CA VAL A 674 -26.83 7.10 10.14
C VAL A 674 -27.76 8.02 10.95
N SER A 675 -29.08 7.91 10.74
CA SER A 675 -30.11 8.70 11.43
C SER A 675 -30.62 8.08 12.74
N GLU A 676 -30.29 6.80 13.02
CA GLU A 676 -30.66 6.09 14.25
C GLU A 676 -29.49 5.21 14.74
N GLY A 677 -29.31 5.09 16.07
CA GLY A 677 -28.31 4.21 16.69
C GLY A 677 -26.98 4.86 17.07
N VAL A 678 -25.95 4.04 17.30
CA VAL A 678 -24.65 4.43 17.88
C VAL A 678 -23.90 5.45 17.00
N LYS A 679 -24.15 5.49 15.67
CA LYS A 679 -23.50 6.44 14.74
C LYS A 679 -23.82 7.90 14.99
N ARG A 680 -24.92 8.24 15.66
CA ARG A 680 -25.21 9.62 16.11
C ARG A 680 -24.12 10.16 17.04
N PHE A 681 -23.46 9.28 17.80
CA PHE A 681 -22.38 9.68 18.69
C PHE A 681 -21.15 10.16 17.93
N GLN A 682 -20.98 9.85 16.64
CA GLN A 682 -19.89 10.38 15.83
C GLN A 682 -19.90 11.92 15.78
N GLU A 683 -21.04 12.56 15.54
CA GLU A 683 -21.14 14.03 15.52
C GLU A 683 -21.07 14.65 16.94
N LEU A 684 -21.71 14.01 17.92
CA LEU A 684 -21.70 14.50 19.31
C LEU A 684 -20.30 14.44 19.93
N ASN A 685 -19.59 13.33 19.73
CA ASN A 685 -18.26 13.11 20.28
C ASN A 685 -17.18 13.88 19.51
N LYS A 686 -17.39 14.16 18.23
CA LYS A 686 -16.52 15.06 17.46
C LYS A 686 -16.38 16.42 18.14
N SER A 687 -17.48 17.00 18.61
CA SER A 687 -17.45 18.30 19.31
C SER A 687 -16.62 18.24 20.59
N LYS A 688 -16.77 17.18 21.39
CA LYS A 688 -15.97 16.95 22.62
C LYS A 688 -14.49 16.74 22.30
N PHE A 689 -14.18 16.02 21.22
CA PHE A 689 -12.82 15.79 20.75
C PHE A 689 -12.15 17.09 20.29
N ILE A 690 -12.86 17.92 19.52
CA ILE A 690 -12.37 19.25 19.12
C ILE A 690 -12.08 20.10 20.35
N GLU A 691 -12.96 20.10 21.35
CA GLU A 691 -12.75 20.86 22.60
C GLU A 691 -11.47 20.40 23.31
N LYS A 692 -11.31 19.09 23.53
CA LYS A 692 -10.14 18.49 24.20
C LYS A 692 -8.83 18.76 23.46
N TRP A 693 -8.83 18.61 22.13
CA TRP A 693 -7.61 18.60 21.31
C TRP A 693 -7.45 19.81 20.39
N SER A 694 -8.19 20.89 20.63
CA SER A 694 -8.22 22.07 19.75
C SER A 694 -6.82 22.61 19.38
N ASN A 695 -5.89 22.63 20.33
CA ASN A 695 -4.52 23.09 20.11
C ASN A 695 -3.72 22.10 19.23
N GLU A 696 -3.83 20.80 19.50
CA GLU A 696 -3.16 19.75 18.73
C GLU A 696 -3.67 19.73 17.28
N LEU A 697 -4.99 19.76 17.09
CA LEU A 697 -5.65 19.77 15.78
C LEU A 697 -5.21 20.96 14.93
N LYS A 698 -5.14 22.16 15.52
CA LYS A 698 -4.72 23.38 14.79
C LYS A 698 -3.22 23.38 14.47
N THR A 699 -2.39 22.83 15.35
CA THR A 699 -0.93 22.91 15.22
C THR A 699 -0.39 21.82 14.31
N ASN A 700 -0.83 20.58 14.51
CA ASN A 700 -0.17 19.39 13.95
C ASN A 700 -0.95 18.70 12.82
N HIS A 701 -2.21 19.08 12.58
CA HIS A 701 -3.03 18.49 11.50
C HIS A 701 -3.24 19.48 10.34
N TYR A 702 -3.65 18.97 9.18
CA TYR A 702 -3.95 19.76 7.97
C TYR A 702 -5.47 19.96 7.83
N ARG A 703 -5.89 20.85 6.92
CA ARG A 703 -7.29 20.94 6.50
C ARG A 703 -7.69 19.67 5.75
N ASN A 704 -8.96 19.31 5.83
CA ASN A 704 -9.47 18.08 5.23
C ASN A 704 -9.14 17.99 3.73
N GLY A 705 -8.53 16.87 3.32
CA GLY A 705 -8.16 16.57 1.94
C GLY A 705 -6.89 17.26 1.43
N GLU A 706 -6.29 18.17 2.21
CA GLU A 706 -5.07 18.85 1.83
C GLU A 706 -3.83 18.04 2.24
N HIS A 707 -2.78 18.10 1.42
CA HIS A 707 -1.47 17.54 1.76
C HIS A 707 -1.46 16.05 2.19
N VAL A 708 -2.36 15.24 1.62
CA VAL A 708 -2.51 13.80 1.92
C VAL A 708 -1.17 13.05 1.91
N PHE A 709 -0.27 13.37 0.96
CA PHE A 709 1.08 12.80 0.88
C PHE A 709 1.86 12.90 2.20
N LYS A 710 1.73 14.03 2.92
CA LYS A 710 2.38 14.26 4.22
C LYS A 710 1.52 13.84 5.42
N ALA A 711 0.20 13.91 5.28
CA ALA A 711 -0.72 13.56 6.37
C ALA A 711 -0.70 12.06 6.67
N ARG A 712 -0.64 11.20 5.63
CA ARG A 712 -0.77 9.73 5.73
C ARG A 712 0.31 9.00 6.54
N ASP A 713 1.43 9.66 6.81
CA ASP A 713 2.59 9.11 7.52
C ASP A 713 3.18 10.11 8.55
N ARG A 714 2.34 11.07 9.00
CA ARG A 714 2.68 12.14 9.95
C ARG A 714 3.99 12.88 9.63
N SER A 715 4.28 13.10 8.35
CA SER A 715 5.51 13.75 7.87
C SER A 715 5.38 15.27 7.70
N LYS A 716 4.39 15.92 8.32
CA LYS A 716 4.17 17.39 8.26
C LYS A 716 5.44 18.20 8.54
N PHE A 717 6.17 17.82 9.59
CA PHE A 717 7.40 18.48 10.02
C PHE A 717 8.68 17.73 9.61
N LYS A 718 8.55 16.61 8.89
CA LYS A 718 9.70 15.84 8.40
C LYS A 718 10.07 16.32 7.01
N LYS A 719 11.37 16.26 6.71
CA LYS A 719 11.88 16.44 5.36
C LYS A 719 11.80 15.13 4.59
N THR A 720 11.44 15.20 3.31
CA THR A 720 11.31 14.00 2.47
C THR A 720 12.55 13.82 1.60
N ILE A 721 13.14 12.63 1.66
CA ILE A 721 14.25 12.22 0.78
C ILE A 721 13.80 11.07 -0.13
N LEU A 722 14.03 11.25 -1.43
CA LEU A 722 13.82 10.22 -2.44
C LEU A 722 15.16 9.63 -2.87
N VAL A 723 15.35 8.34 -2.63
CA VAL A 723 16.56 7.60 -3.03
C VAL A 723 16.27 6.83 -4.32
N ILE A 724 17.15 6.95 -5.31
CA ILE A 724 17.02 6.26 -6.61
C ILE A 724 18.25 5.40 -6.84
N ASP A 725 18.05 4.12 -7.12
CA ASP A 725 19.12 3.17 -7.47
C ASP A 725 18.66 2.20 -8.58
N HIS A 726 19.53 1.31 -9.04
CA HIS A 726 19.28 0.38 -10.13
C HIS A 726 18.14 -0.61 -9.81
N TYR A 727 18.09 -1.11 -8.57
CA TYR A 727 17.08 -2.02 -8.05
C TYR A 727 17.12 -2.00 -6.51
N VAL A 728 16.12 -2.59 -5.84
CA VAL A 728 16.10 -2.72 -4.37
C VAL A 728 17.40 -3.36 -3.87
N PRO A 729 18.16 -2.73 -2.96
CA PRO A 729 19.52 -3.17 -2.62
C PRO A 729 19.55 -4.59 -2.01
N HIS A 730 20.22 -5.50 -2.72
CA HIS A 730 20.58 -6.83 -2.21
C HIS A 730 21.82 -6.71 -1.32
N PHE A 731 21.62 -6.24 -0.09
CA PHE A 731 22.69 -5.77 0.80
C PHE A 731 23.73 -6.84 1.20
N ASP A 732 23.44 -8.12 0.96
CA ASP A 732 24.31 -9.28 1.21
C ASP A 732 24.99 -9.83 -0.07
N LYS A 733 24.73 -9.24 -1.26
CA LYS A 733 25.26 -9.74 -2.55
C LYS A 733 26.38 -8.89 -3.12
N ASP A 734 26.33 -7.58 -2.97
CA ASP A 734 27.37 -6.69 -3.47
C ASP A 734 27.58 -5.43 -2.61
N ALA A 735 28.79 -4.89 -2.70
CA ALA A 735 29.23 -3.72 -1.94
C ALA A 735 28.38 -2.47 -2.20
N GLY A 736 27.94 -2.26 -3.45
CA GLY A 736 27.13 -1.10 -3.82
C GLY A 736 25.76 -1.16 -3.18
N SER A 737 25.09 -2.31 -3.23
CA SER A 737 23.81 -2.53 -2.55
C SER A 737 23.93 -2.45 -1.03
N ARG A 738 25.01 -2.99 -0.44
CA ARG A 738 25.27 -2.82 1.01
C ARG A 738 25.39 -1.35 1.40
N THR A 739 26.13 -0.57 0.61
CA THR A 739 26.27 0.88 0.79
C THR A 739 24.91 1.57 0.74
N THR A 740 24.14 1.36 -0.34
CA THR A 740 22.81 1.99 -0.51
C THR A 740 21.88 1.66 0.66
N TYR A 741 21.84 0.39 1.11
CA TYR A 741 21.04 -0.04 2.25
C TYR A 741 21.44 0.66 3.57
N GLN A 742 22.75 0.78 3.85
CA GLN A 742 23.24 1.45 5.05
C GLN A 742 22.88 2.95 5.05
N TYR A 743 22.96 3.63 3.91
CA TYR A 743 22.54 5.03 3.80
C TYR A 743 21.02 5.20 3.91
N LEU A 744 20.22 4.27 3.37
CA LEU A 744 18.78 4.25 3.59
C LEU A 744 18.44 4.15 5.09
N LYS A 745 19.09 3.23 5.82
CA LYS A 745 18.94 3.11 7.28
C LYS A 745 19.37 4.40 7.99
N LEU A 746 20.49 5.02 7.58
CA LEU A 746 20.96 6.29 8.14
C LEU A 746 19.93 7.42 7.93
N PHE A 747 19.34 7.54 6.74
CA PHE A 747 18.34 8.57 6.46
C PHE A 747 17.09 8.42 7.34
N VAL A 748 16.65 7.19 7.59
CA VAL A 748 15.58 6.91 8.57
C VAL A 748 16.00 7.35 9.98
N GLN A 749 17.22 7.01 10.42
CA GLN A 749 17.77 7.41 11.73
C GLN A 749 17.95 8.93 11.87
N MET A 750 18.12 9.66 10.76
CA MET A 750 18.13 11.12 10.74
C MET A 750 16.73 11.72 10.94
N GLY A 751 15.67 10.91 10.93
CA GLY A 751 14.28 11.31 11.10
C GLY A 751 13.60 11.76 9.81
N LEU A 752 14.23 11.52 8.64
CA LEU A 752 13.69 11.86 7.34
C LEU A 752 12.54 10.92 6.95
N ASN A 753 11.61 11.43 6.15
CA ASN A 753 10.64 10.61 5.45
C ASN A 753 11.29 10.03 4.18
N VAL A 754 11.59 8.74 4.18
CA VAL A 754 12.39 8.10 3.13
C VAL A 754 11.51 7.37 2.12
N LYS A 755 11.71 7.67 0.84
CA LYS A 755 11.09 7.00 -0.31
C LYS A 755 12.18 6.37 -1.18
N PHE A 756 11.93 5.20 -1.77
CA PHE A 756 12.92 4.50 -2.61
C PHE A 756 12.35 4.07 -3.97
N ILE A 757 13.12 4.31 -5.04
CA ILE A 757 12.84 3.83 -6.39
C ILE A 757 14.01 2.95 -6.86
N GLY A 758 13.71 1.69 -7.16
CA GLY A 758 14.56 0.86 -8.02
C GLY A 758 14.18 1.07 -9.49
N ASP A 759 15.14 1.36 -10.37
CA ASP A 759 14.90 1.59 -11.81
C ASP A 759 14.22 0.42 -12.54
N ASN A 760 14.36 -0.79 -12.00
CA ASN A 760 13.65 -1.97 -12.50
C ASN A 760 12.17 -2.05 -12.05
N TYR A 761 11.77 -1.26 -11.04
CA TYR A 761 10.46 -1.26 -10.39
C TYR A 761 10.01 -2.64 -9.90
N TYR A 762 10.95 -3.51 -9.56
CA TYR A 762 10.65 -4.88 -9.15
C TYR A 762 10.71 -5.02 -7.64
N LYS A 763 9.74 -5.75 -7.08
CA LYS A 763 9.64 -6.05 -5.65
C LYS A 763 10.54 -7.23 -5.30
N HIS A 764 11.85 -6.99 -5.18
CA HIS A 764 12.81 -8.04 -4.79
C HIS A 764 12.61 -8.42 -3.33
N GLU A 765 12.08 -9.62 -3.07
CA GLU A 765 11.94 -10.17 -1.72
C GLU A 765 13.14 -11.06 -1.35
N PRO A 766 13.57 -11.09 -0.08
CA PRO A 766 12.97 -10.42 1.09
C PRO A 766 13.39 -8.94 1.25
N TYR A 767 14.29 -8.43 0.40
CA TYR A 767 14.92 -7.11 0.59
C TYR A 767 13.92 -5.95 0.61
N THR A 768 12.84 -6.03 -0.17
CA THR A 768 11.78 -5.01 -0.18
C THR A 768 11.06 -4.99 1.16
N THR A 769 10.66 -6.16 1.67
CA THR A 769 10.07 -6.30 3.00
C THR A 769 10.99 -5.72 4.09
N GLU A 770 12.31 -5.91 3.99
CA GLU A 770 13.25 -5.33 4.96
C GLU A 770 13.29 -3.79 4.91
N LEU A 771 13.21 -3.17 3.73
CA LEU A 771 13.08 -1.72 3.62
C LEU A 771 11.73 -1.21 4.15
N GLU A 772 10.64 -1.92 3.83
CA GLU A 772 9.29 -1.59 4.30
C GLU A 772 9.20 -1.64 5.84
N LYS A 773 9.88 -2.60 6.49
CA LYS A 773 10.00 -2.70 7.95
C LYS A 773 10.76 -1.52 8.57
N LEU A 774 11.78 -0.99 7.89
CA LEU A 774 12.48 0.23 8.30
C LEU A 774 11.62 1.50 8.14
N GLY A 775 10.43 1.38 7.54
CA GLY A 775 9.52 2.49 7.29
C GLY A 775 9.81 3.26 6.00
N ILE A 776 10.46 2.59 5.03
CA ILE A 776 10.75 3.15 3.71
C ILE A 776 9.64 2.74 2.74
N GLU A 777 9.05 3.71 2.06
CA GLU A 777 8.09 3.43 0.98
C GLU A 777 8.85 3.05 -0.31
N VAL A 778 8.68 1.81 -0.78
CA VAL A 778 9.38 1.26 -1.94
C VAL A 778 8.46 1.24 -3.16
N PHE A 779 8.89 1.83 -4.27
CA PHE A 779 8.11 1.93 -5.49
C PHE A 779 8.30 0.69 -6.39
N TYR A 780 7.21 0.04 -6.78
CA TYR A 780 7.25 -1.16 -7.62
C TYR A 780 6.04 -1.28 -8.58
N GLN A 781 6.11 -2.20 -9.55
CA GLN A 781 5.04 -2.49 -10.52
C GLN A 781 3.89 -3.28 -9.89
N PRO A 782 2.65 -3.18 -10.44
CA PRO A 782 2.25 -2.39 -11.62
C PRO A 782 2.04 -0.89 -11.36
N TYR A 783 2.14 -0.45 -10.11
CA TYR A 783 1.62 0.85 -9.66
C TYR A 783 2.40 2.08 -10.17
N ASN A 784 3.73 2.01 -10.31
CA ASN A 784 4.54 3.23 -10.52
C ASN A 784 5.29 3.33 -11.87
N ASN A 785 5.56 2.23 -12.59
CA ASN A 785 6.48 2.24 -13.75
C ASN A 785 5.94 3.02 -14.98
N LYS A 786 4.63 2.98 -15.26
CA LYS A 786 4.08 3.67 -16.45
C LYS A 786 3.94 5.19 -16.28
N ASN A 787 4.24 5.75 -15.10
CA ASN A 787 3.85 7.14 -14.81
C ASN A 787 4.72 7.90 -13.81
N ILE A 788 6.01 7.55 -13.69
CA ILE A 788 6.91 8.21 -12.73
C ILE A 788 6.98 9.73 -12.93
N GLU A 789 6.93 10.21 -14.18
CA GLU A 789 6.89 11.66 -14.47
C GLU A 789 5.62 12.32 -13.92
N GLN A 790 4.44 11.69 -14.05
CA GLN A 790 3.21 12.21 -13.46
C GLN A 790 3.25 12.16 -11.93
N TRP A 791 3.85 11.12 -11.36
CA TRP A 791 4.06 11.05 -9.91
C TRP A 791 4.93 12.23 -9.43
N PHE A 792 6.03 12.53 -10.11
CA PHE A 792 6.84 13.72 -9.83
C PHE A 792 6.05 15.02 -10.04
N LYS A 793 5.21 15.11 -11.06
CA LYS A 793 4.34 16.28 -11.29
C LYS A 793 3.35 16.51 -10.14
N GLN A 794 2.82 15.44 -9.55
CA GLN A 794 1.84 15.51 -8.46
C GLN A 794 2.50 15.72 -7.09
N ASN A 795 3.60 15.02 -6.82
CA ASN A 795 4.20 14.88 -5.49
C ASN A 795 5.57 15.57 -5.34
N GLY A 796 6.20 16.00 -6.45
CA GLY A 796 7.53 16.58 -6.46
C GLY A 796 7.71 17.83 -5.60
N LYS A 797 6.61 18.53 -5.30
CA LYS A 797 6.58 19.68 -4.36
C LYS A 797 6.81 19.29 -2.89
N TYR A 798 6.68 18.01 -2.54
CA TYR A 798 6.88 17.50 -1.17
C TYR A 798 8.27 16.89 -0.95
N ILE A 799 9.07 16.78 -2.01
CA ILE A 799 10.41 16.20 -1.97
C ILE A 799 11.41 17.31 -1.68
N ASP A 800 12.16 17.16 -0.59
CA ASP A 800 13.17 18.12 -0.15
C ASP A 800 14.56 17.72 -0.67
N TYR A 801 14.83 16.42 -0.76
CA TYR A 801 16.10 15.86 -1.22
C TYR A 801 15.90 14.73 -2.23
N VAL A 802 16.77 14.64 -3.23
CA VAL A 802 16.86 13.46 -4.10
C VAL A 802 18.28 12.94 -4.10
N TYR A 803 18.45 11.69 -3.67
CA TYR A 803 19.73 11.00 -3.60
C TYR A 803 19.81 9.96 -4.72
N MET A 804 20.57 10.27 -5.77
CA MET A 804 20.68 9.42 -6.96
C MET A 804 21.98 8.63 -6.94
N ASN A 805 21.87 7.32 -7.17
CA ASN A 805 23.00 6.41 -7.24
C ASN A 805 23.30 6.04 -8.69
N ARG A 806 24.59 5.82 -8.97
CA ARG A 806 25.13 5.25 -10.22
C ARG A 806 24.86 6.09 -11.48
N PRO A 807 25.88 6.31 -12.34
CA PRO A 807 25.75 7.26 -13.45
C PRO A 807 24.69 6.84 -14.49
N HIS A 808 24.64 5.56 -14.84
CA HIS A 808 23.70 5.04 -15.85
C HIS A 808 22.23 5.00 -15.41
N ILE A 809 21.97 5.14 -14.11
CA ILE A 809 20.61 5.25 -13.55
C ILE A 809 20.26 6.71 -13.37
N SER A 810 21.11 7.45 -12.66
CA SER A 810 20.90 8.87 -12.32
C SER A 810 20.59 9.74 -13.55
N ILE A 811 21.26 9.48 -14.69
CA ILE A 811 21.06 10.25 -15.92
C ILE A 811 19.63 10.15 -16.48
N LYS A 812 18.88 9.08 -16.16
CA LYS A 812 17.48 8.90 -16.59
C LYS A 812 16.50 9.76 -15.80
N TYR A 813 16.85 10.10 -14.55
CA TYR A 813 15.95 10.77 -13.61
C TYR A 813 16.28 12.24 -13.40
N VAL A 814 17.55 12.64 -13.51
CA VAL A 814 18.02 13.98 -13.13
C VAL A 814 17.24 15.11 -13.79
N ASP A 815 16.91 14.99 -15.08
CA ASP A 815 16.18 16.04 -15.80
C ASP A 815 14.70 16.11 -15.36
N ILE A 816 14.08 14.98 -15.05
CA ILE A 816 12.70 14.91 -14.52
C ILE A 816 12.67 15.52 -13.12
N VAL A 817 13.62 15.16 -12.26
CA VAL A 817 13.75 15.67 -10.90
C VAL A 817 13.88 17.19 -10.91
N LYS A 818 14.79 17.75 -11.71
CA LYS A 818 14.98 19.21 -11.81
C LYS A 818 13.78 19.94 -12.39
N LYS A 819 13.01 19.27 -13.25
CA LYS A 819 11.82 19.85 -13.88
C LYS A 819 10.64 19.97 -12.93
N TYR A 820 10.42 18.98 -12.05
CA TYR A 820 9.20 18.88 -11.25
C TYR A 820 9.39 19.03 -9.73
N THR A 821 10.64 19.14 -9.27
CA THR A 821 10.96 19.32 -7.86
C THR A 821 11.79 20.58 -7.64
N LYS A 822 11.79 21.09 -6.41
CA LYS A 822 12.79 22.06 -5.93
C LYS A 822 13.77 21.39 -4.96
N ALA A 823 13.84 20.07 -5.00
CA ALA A 823 14.65 19.29 -4.10
C ALA A 823 16.13 19.55 -4.35
N LYS A 824 16.94 19.51 -3.29
CA LYS A 824 18.39 19.50 -3.41
C LYS A 824 18.82 18.13 -3.96
N VAL A 825 19.52 18.15 -5.10
CA VAL A 825 19.91 16.95 -5.85
C VAL A 825 21.31 16.52 -5.43
N VAL A 826 21.41 15.33 -4.88
CA VAL A 826 22.66 14.69 -4.45
C VAL A 826 22.95 13.52 -5.39
N TYR A 827 24.14 13.49 -5.97
CA TYR A 827 24.60 12.37 -6.78
C TYR A 827 25.72 11.61 -6.06
N TYR A 828 25.50 10.31 -5.83
CA TYR A 828 26.52 9.41 -5.31
C TYR A 828 27.14 8.57 -6.42
N GLY A 829 28.38 8.88 -6.76
CA GLY A 829 29.19 8.12 -7.70
C GLY A 829 29.98 7.05 -6.96
N HIS A 830 29.51 5.81 -6.96
CA HIS A 830 30.21 4.69 -6.30
C HIS A 830 31.68 4.51 -6.74
N ASP A 831 32.00 4.87 -7.98
CA ASP A 831 33.35 4.88 -8.56
C ASP A 831 33.39 5.80 -9.79
N LEU A 832 34.59 6.28 -10.16
CA LEU A 832 34.80 7.06 -11.38
C LEU A 832 34.92 6.13 -12.58
N HIS A 833 33.82 5.92 -13.30
CA HIS A 833 33.77 4.99 -14.42
C HIS A 833 34.71 5.42 -15.54
N PHE A 834 34.74 6.71 -15.88
CA PHE A 834 35.63 7.22 -16.93
C PHE A 834 37.10 6.95 -16.62
N LEU A 835 37.51 7.12 -15.36
CA LEU A 835 38.90 6.96 -14.93
C LEU A 835 39.29 5.47 -14.88
N ARG A 836 38.39 4.63 -14.38
CA ARG A 836 38.59 3.17 -14.29
C ARG A 836 38.81 2.57 -15.67
N GLU A 837 37.92 2.86 -16.63
CA GLU A 837 38.04 2.33 -17.99
C GLU A 837 39.23 2.92 -18.76
N TYR A 838 39.59 4.20 -18.51
CA TYR A 838 40.79 4.80 -19.11
C TYR A 838 42.08 4.12 -18.64
N ARG A 839 42.22 3.88 -17.33
CA ARG A 839 43.38 3.16 -16.78
C ARG A 839 43.47 1.73 -17.31
N GLU A 840 42.34 1.06 -17.48
CA GLU A 840 42.31 -0.27 -18.10
C GLU A 840 42.72 -0.22 -19.58
N TYR A 841 42.34 0.84 -20.31
CA TYR A 841 42.86 1.09 -21.65
C TYR A 841 44.38 1.28 -21.67
N GLU A 842 44.95 2.07 -20.75
CA GLU A 842 46.41 2.28 -20.67
C GLU A 842 47.16 0.97 -20.46
N LEU A 843 46.58 0.04 -19.70
CA LEU A 843 47.17 -1.28 -19.44
C LEU A 843 46.99 -2.27 -20.58
N THR A 844 45.82 -2.30 -21.20
CA THR A 844 45.43 -3.34 -22.19
C THR A 844 45.66 -2.92 -23.64
N GLY A 845 45.75 -1.62 -23.91
CA GLY A 845 45.76 -1.04 -25.26
C GLY A 845 44.43 -1.16 -26.02
N ASN A 846 43.34 -1.57 -25.36
CA ASN A 846 42.06 -1.81 -26.01
C ASN A 846 41.29 -0.50 -26.30
N GLU A 847 41.34 -0.04 -27.56
CA GLU A 847 40.67 1.20 -28.00
C GLU A 847 39.15 1.25 -27.73
N ALA A 848 38.47 0.10 -27.56
CA ALA A 848 37.05 0.10 -27.18
C ALA A 848 36.83 0.67 -25.76
N LEU A 849 37.75 0.42 -24.84
CA LEU A 849 37.72 0.95 -23.47
C LEU A 849 37.97 2.46 -23.44
N LYS A 850 38.84 2.97 -24.31
CA LYS A 850 39.06 4.42 -24.46
C LYS A 850 37.78 5.14 -24.88
N LYS A 851 37.10 4.62 -25.89
CA LYS A 851 35.82 5.19 -26.35
C LYS A 851 34.75 5.11 -25.26
N SER A 852 34.66 3.98 -24.57
CA SER A 852 33.70 3.78 -23.47
C SER A 852 33.99 4.72 -22.29
N SER A 853 35.26 4.95 -21.95
CA SER A 853 35.69 5.97 -20.97
C SER A 853 35.23 7.37 -21.37
N GLU A 854 35.36 7.77 -22.64
CA GLU A 854 34.88 9.08 -23.10
C GLU A 854 33.37 9.25 -22.99
N ASP A 855 32.60 8.18 -23.22
CA ASP A 855 31.15 8.18 -23.10
C ASP A 855 30.70 8.23 -21.62
N TRP A 856 31.37 7.50 -20.72
CA TRP A 856 31.18 7.64 -19.28
C TRP A 856 31.52 9.04 -18.80
N ARG A 857 32.63 9.61 -19.28
CA ARG A 857 33.04 10.96 -18.91
C ARG A 857 31.94 11.98 -19.20
N LYS A 858 31.31 11.92 -20.39
CA LYS A 858 30.18 12.79 -20.74
C LYS A 858 29.00 12.61 -19.77
N THR A 859 28.69 11.37 -19.43
CA THR A 859 27.56 11.05 -18.53
C THR A 859 27.81 11.55 -17.12
N GLU A 860 28.97 11.22 -16.54
CA GLU A 860 29.35 11.62 -15.19
C GLU A 860 29.48 13.15 -15.08
N PHE A 861 30.09 13.81 -16.08
CA PHE A 861 30.23 15.27 -16.08
C PHE A 861 28.86 15.97 -16.19
N SER A 862 27.94 15.43 -16.98
CA SER A 862 26.57 15.96 -17.03
C SER A 862 25.86 15.85 -15.67
N LEU A 863 26.10 14.77 -14.93
CA LEU A 863 25.52 14.61 -13.58
C LEU A 863 26.14 15.59 -12.58
N TYR A 864 27.45 15.82 -12.66
CA TYR A 864 28.15 16.81 -11.83
C TYR A 864 27.56 18.21 -12.02
N GLU A 865 27.33 18.62 -13.28
CA GLU A 865 26.75 19.94 -13.60
C GLU A 865 25.28 20.06 -13.18
N LYS A 866 24.56 18.94 -13.11
CA LYS A 866 23.13 18.92 -12.81
C LYS A 866 22.81 18.72 -11.32
N SER A 867 23.78 18.28 -10.52
CA SER A 867 23.62 18.01 -9.09
C SER A 867 24.09 19.19 -8.24
N ASP A 868 23.45 19.39 -7.08
CA ASP A 868 23.86 20.41 -6.11
C ASP A 868 25.04 19.94 -5.25
N VAL A 869 25.14 18.62 -5.05
CA VAL A 869 26.21 17.96 -4.28
C VAL A 869 26.61 16.66 -4.96
N VAL A 870 27.90 16.36 -4.93
CA VAL A 870 28.47 15.13 -5.46
C VAL A 870 29.20 14.38 -4.34
N TYR A 871 28.78 13.15 -4.07
CA TYR A 871 29.40 12.29 -3.07
C TYR A 871 30.15 11.14 -3.73
N TYR A 872 31.33 10.84 -3.17
CA TYR A 872 32.16 9.70 -3.57
C TYR A 872 32.76 8.99 -2.34
N PRO A 873 33.14 7.71 -2.45
CA PRO A 873 33.67 6.94 -1.33
C PRO A 873 34.96 7.47 -0.68
N SER A 874 35.79 8.23 -1.40
CA SER A 874 37.08 8.69 -0.90
C SER A 874 37.54 10.03 -1.48
N ASP A 875 38.52 10.64 -0.80
CA ASP A 875 39.16 11.89 -1.24
C ASP A 875 39.93 11.75 -2.55
N VAL A 876 40.30 10.51 -2.95
CA VAL A 876 40.99 10.27 -4.21
C VAL A 876 40.08 10.63 -5.38
N GLU A 877 38.83 10.17 -5.37
CA GLU A 877 37.87 10.51 -6.41
C GLU A 877 37.51 12.00 -6.37
N VAL A 878 37.30 12.56 -5.18
CA VAL A 878 36.99 14.00 -5.01
C VAL A 878 38.12 14.87 -5.57
N THR A 879 39.38 14.52 -5.29
CA THR A 879 40.55 15.24 -5.81
C THR A 879 40.61 15.16 -7.33
N GLU A 880 40.31 14.01 -7.91
CA GLU A 880 40.26 13.86 -9.37
C GLU A 880 39.15 14.72 -10.00
N ILE A 881 37.95 14.73 -9.43
CA ILE A 881 36.83 15.54 -9.90
C ILE A 881 37.20 17.04 -9.85
N LYS A 882 37.84 17.49 -8.76
CA LYS A 882 38.25 18.89 -8.57
C LYS A 882 39.30 19.37 -9.58
N LYS A 883 40.03 18.47 -10.28
CA LYS A 883 40.90 18.86 -11.41
C LYS A 883 40.11 19.41 -12.59
N TYR A 884 38.89 18.91 -12.80
CA TYR A 884 38.02 19.32 -13.90
C TYR A 884 37.00 20.38 -13.48
N TYR A 885 36.49 20.28 -12.25
CA TYR A 885 35.52 21.22 -11.67
C TYR A 885 35.99 21.74 -10.31
N PRO A 886 36.88 22.76 -10.26
CA PRO A 886 37.50 23.20 -9.00
C PRO A 886 36.52 23.74 -7.95
N THR A 887 35.37 24.25 -8.39
CA THR A 887 34.35 24.88 -7.52
C THR A 887 33.15 23.99 -7.23
N ILE A 888 33.14 22.74 -7.70
CA ILE A 888 32.03 21.83 -7.43
C ILE A 888 31.98 21.44 -5.95
N ASN A 889 30.78 21.30 -5.40
CA ASN A 889 30.58 20.74 -4.08
C ASN A 889 30.72 19.21 -4.12
N ALA A 890 31.96 18.72 -4.16
CA ALA A 890 32.28 17.29 -4.08
C ALA A 890 32.87 16.95 -2.70
N ILE A 891 32.29 15.94 -2.04
CA ILE A 891 32.61 15.52 -0.67
C ILE A 891 32.85 14.00 -0.62
N ALA A 892 33.86 13.59 0.14
CA ALA A 892 34.14 12.18 0.41
C ALA A 892 33.26 11.70 1.58
N ILE A 893 32.54 10.60 1.37
CA ILE A 893 31.76 9.93 2.41
C ILE A 893 32.13 8.44 2.43
N PRO A 894 32.18 7.78 3.59
CA PRO A 894 32.58 6.38 3.63
C PRO A 894 31.54 5.49 2.93
N ALA A 895 32.01 4.46 2.24
CA ALA A 895 31.13 3.48 1.59
C ALA A 895 30.39 2.60 2.60
N TYR A 896 30.98 2.35 3.77
CA TYR A 896 30.39 1.52 4.82
C TYR A 896 30.21 2.32 6.10
N ILE A 897 29.05 2.11 6.73
CA ILE A 897 28.69 2.66 8.03
C ILE A 897 28.74 1.53 9.06
N PHE A 898 29.49 1.75 10.13
CA PHE A 898 29.61 0.84 11.27
C PHE A 898 28.82 1.38 12.47
N GLU A 899 28.45 0.47 13.37
CA GLU A 899 27.87 0.86 14.66
C GLU A 899 28.97 1.36 15.59
N GLU A 900 28.62 2.18 16.57
CA GLU A 900 29.58 2.62 17.57
C GLU A 900 29.86 1.46 18.54
N LYS A 901 31.12 1.19 18.82
CA LYS A 901 31.54 0.14 19.75
C LYS A 901 32.43 0.71 20.84
N GLU A 902 32.24 0.21 22.05
CA GLU A 902 33.19 0.43 23.14
C GLU A 902 34.41 -0.48 22.96
N PHE A 903 35.57 0.01 23.39
CA PHE A 903 36.77 -0.80 23.43
C PHE A 903 36.63 -1.89 24.49
N ILE A 904 36.98 -3.11 24.10
CA ILE A 904 37.02 -4.26 24.98
C ILE A 904 38.46 -4.71 25.05
N GLU A 905 39.08 -4.52 26.22
CA GLU A 905 40.41 -5.05 26.47
C GLU A 905 40.37 -6.58 26.35
N SER A 906 40.98 -7.11 25.29
CA SER A 906 40.87 -8.53 25.00
C SER A 906 41.96 -9.34 25.70
N ASN A 907 41.57 -10.45 26.31
CA ASN A 907 42.52 -11.43 26.83
C ASN A 907 43.25 -12.10 25.64
N GLN A 908 44.48 -11.67 25.39
CA GLN A 908 45.27 -12.14 24.25
C GLN A 908 45.62 -13.63 24.33
N ALA A 909 45.48 -14.26 25.50
CA ALA A 909 45.69 -15.70 25.68
C ALA A 909 44.62 -16.57 24.98
N ASP A 910 43.43 -16.03 24.73
CA ASP A 910 42.31 -16.75 24.09
C ASP A 910 42.33 -16.62 22.56
N LYS A 911 43.30 -15.87 22.01
CA LYS A 911 43.44 -15.57 20.59
C LYS A 911 44.66 -16.27 19.98
N GLU A 912 44.55 -16.72 18.73
CA GLU A 912 45.65 -17.38 18.02
C GLU A 912 45.71 -17.00 16.54
N GLY A 913 46.90 -17.14 15.96
CA GLY A 913 47.10 -17.13 14.52
C GLY A 913 46.94 -15.75 13.85
N LEU A 914 47.03 -15.82 12.53
CA LEU A 914 46.95 -14.70 11.59
C LEU A 914 45.72 -14.89 10.72
N LEU A 915 44.99 -13.80 10.43
CA LEU A 915 43.81 -13.81 9.59
C LEU A 915 44.00 -12.93 8.35
N PHE A 916 43.62 -13.45 7.19
CA PHE A 916 43.44 -12.68 5.96
C PHE A 916 42.01 -12.85 5.46
N VAL A 917 41.32 -11.72 5.25
CA VAL A 917 39.97 -11.67 4.70
C VAL A 917 39.99 -11.00 3.32
N GLY A 918 39.44 -11.68 2.31
CA GLY A 918 39.29 -11.08 0.98
C GLY A 918 38.67 -12.00 -0.06
N GLY A 919 37.69 -11.49 -0.81
CA GLY A 919 37.11 -12.20 -1.95
C GLY A 919 38.12 -12.35 -3.11
N PHE A 920 38.23 -13.56 -3.66
CA PHE A 920 39.25 -13.88 -4.67
C PHE A 920 38.83 -13.59 -6.11
N GLY A 921 37.68 -12.94 -6.31
CA GLY A 921 37.36 -12.27 -7.57
C GLY A 921 38.25 -11.05 -7.85
N HIS A 922 38.87 -10.48 -6.81
CA HIS A 922 39.82 -9.38 -6.91
C HIS A 922 41.26 -9.89 -6.98
N LYS A 923 41.90 -9.75 -8.15
CA LYS A 923 43.29 -10.19 -8.39
C LYS A 923 44.33 -9.72 -7.36
N PRO A 924 44.26 -8.48 -6.78
CA PRO A 924 45.18 -8.08 -5.72
C PRO A 924 45.18 -8.99 -4.48
N ASN A 925 44.05 -9.61 -4.14
CA ASN A 925 43.97 -10.52 -2.99
C ASN A 925 44.71 -11.83 -3.24
N ILE A 926 44.65 -12.34 -4.48
CA ILE A 926 45.40 -13.55 -4.88
C ILE A 926 46.90 -13.28 -4.75
N ASP A 927 47.35 -12.16 -5.31
CA ASP A 927 48.76 -11.74 -5.26
C ASP A 927 49.28 -11.58 -3.83
N ALA A 928 48.50 -10.94 -2.97
CA ALA A 928 48.83 -10.70 -1.58
C ALA A 928 49.01 -12.00 -0.79
N VAL A 929 48.09 -12.95 -0.93
CA VAL A 929 48.18 -14.25 -0.25
C VAL A 929 49.36 -15.06 -0.78
N LEU A 930 49.55 -15.11 -2.11
CA LEU A 930 50.66 -15.84 -2.70
C LEU A 930 52.01 -15.29 -2.24
N TRP A 931 52.19 -13.97 -2.28
CA TRP A 931 53.43 -13.33 -1.81
C TRP A 931 53.65 -13.56 -0.31
N PHE A 932 52.62 -13.39 0.51
CA PHE A 932 52.74 -13.63 1.95
C PHE A 932 53.13 -15.08 2.25
N VAL A 933 52.47 -16.05 1.64
CA VAL A 933 52.75 -17.48 1.87
C VAL A 933 54.10 -17.91 1.29
N SER A 934 54.52 -17.38 0.14
CA SER A 934 55.79 -17.77 -0.47
C SER A 934 57.02 -17.12 0.15
N SER A 935 56.88 -15.88 0.62
CA SER A 935 58.03 -15.03 0.97
C SER A 935 58.09 -14.60 2.44
N VAL A 936 56.95 -14.40 3.09
CA VAL A 936 56.86 -13.83 4.45
C VAL A 936 56.60 -14.90 5.49
N PHE A 937 55.58 -15.72 5.28
CA PHE A 937 55.14 -16.77 6.19
C PHE A 937 56.22 -17.81 6.54
N PRO A 938 57.11 -18.25 5.61
CA PRO A 938 58.18 -19.17 5.96
C PRO A 938 59.12 -18.62 7.05
N LYS A 939 59.39 -17.31 7.03
CA LYS A 939 60.22 -16.63 8.05
C LYS A 939 59.51 -16.56 9.41
N ILE A 940 58.18 -16.40 9.41
CA ILE A 940 57.36 -16.41 10.62
C ILE A 940 57.34 -17.82 11.24
N VAL A 941 57.18 -18.86 10.42
CA VAL A 941 57.14 -20.26 10.88
C VAL A 941 58.50 -20.74 11.38
N GLU A 942 59.61 -20.16 10.90
CA GLU A 942 60.96 -20.46 11.40
C GLU A 942 61.11 -20.08 12.90
N GLU A 943 60.54 -18.96 13.33
CA GLU A 943 60.54 -18.55 14.74
C GLU A 943 59.32 -19.05 15.54
N LYS A 944 58.15 -19.20 14.89
CA LYS A 944 56.89 -19.66 15.51
C LYS A 944 56.31 -20.86 14.74
N PRO A 945 56.78 -22.10 14.99
CA PRO A 945 56.42 -23.28 14.21
C PRO A 945 54.93 -23.64 14.20
N ASP A 946 54.21 -23.29 15.26
CA ASP A 946 52.77 -23.59 15.42
C ASP A 946 51.86 -22.46 14.92
N MET A 947 52.41 -21.42 14.28
CA MET A 947 51.63 -20.30 13.75
C MET A 947 50.62 -20.79 12.72
N LYS A 948 49.36 -20.41 12.90
CA LYS A 948 48.27 -20.68 11.95
C LYS A 948 47.97 -19.43 11.13
N PHE A 949 47.70 -19.62 9.85
CA PHE A 949 47.26 -18.58 8.94
C PHE A 949 45.92 -18.96 8.31
N TYR A 950 44.88 -18.20 8.64
CA TYR A 950 43.51 -18.38 8.16
C TYR A 950 43.26 -17.48 6.96
N ILE A 951 42.88 -18.09 5.83
CA ILE A 951 42.57 -17.42 4.57
C ILE A 951 41.07 -17.58 4.32
N VAL A 952 40.34 -16.47 4.45
CA VAL A 952 38.89 -16.41 4.43
C VAL A 952 38.41 -15.56 3.26
N GLY A 953 37.49 -16.09 2.46
CA GLY A 953 36.93 -15.36 1.33
C GLY A 953 36.35 -16.24 0.24
N SER A 954 35.33 -15.72 -0.46
CA SER A 954 34.62 -16.45 -1.50
C SER A 954 35.49 -16.74 -2.74
N ASN A 955 35.19 -17.88 -3.37
CA ASN A 955 35.75 -18.34 -4.65
C ASN A 955 37.30 -18.41 -4.72
N PRO A 956 37.99 -19.01 -3.73
CA PRO A 956 39.44 -19.15 -3.80
C PRO A 956 39.84 -19.98 -5.04
N PRO A 957 40.72 -19.47 -5.93
CA PRO A 957 41.19 -20.23 -7.07
C PRO A 957 42.04 -21.41 -6.62
N ASN A 958 42.25 -22.39 -7.50
CA ASN A 958 43.05 -23.58 -7.20
C ASN A 958 44.44 -23.26 -6.65
N GLU A 959 45.04 -22.15 -7.09
CA GLU A 959 46.36 -21.68 -6.61
C GLU A 959 46.36 -21.25 -5.14
N ILE A 960 45.21 -20.82 -4.59
CA ILE A 960 45.05 -20.49 -3.17
C ILE A 960 44.61 -21.72 -2.38
N SER A 961 43.63 -22.47 -2.91
CA SER A 961 43.13 -23.68 -2.25
C SER A 961 44.21 -24.76 -2.08
N SER A 962 45.20 -24.81 -2.98
CA SER A 962 46.34 -25.73 -2.89
C SER A 962 47.37 -25.34 -1.82
N LEU A 963 47.30 -24.14 -1.25
CA LEU A 963 48.17 -23.71 -0.14
C LEU A 963 47.76 -24.31 1.20
N ALA A 964 46.58 -24.95 1.28
CA ALA A 964 46.08 -25.55 2.52
C ALA A 964 47.07 -26.58 3.07
N SER A 965 47.42 -26.42 4.34
CA SER A 965 48.40 -27.26 5.05
C SER A 965 48.07 -27.30 6.55
N LYS A 966 48.92 -27.93 7.37
CA LYS A 966 48.74 -27.93 8.84
C LYS A 966 48.69 -26.51 9.42
N ASN A 967 49.47 -25.58 8.86
CA ASN A 967 49.62 -24.21 9.33
C ASN A 967 48.81 -23.20 8.50
N ILE A 968 48.27 -23.58 7.36
CA ILE A 968 47.50 -22.69 6.46
C ILE A 968 46.11 -23.27 6.27
N ILE A 969 45.10 -22.54 6.74
CA ILE A 969 43.69 -22.95 6.70
C ILE A 969 42.98 -22.08 5.67
N VAL A 970 42.45 -22.68 4.60
CA VAL A 970 41.63 -22.00 3.60
C VAL A 970 40.17 -22.40 3.81
N THR A 971 39.33 -21.47 4.24
CA THR A 971 37.93 -21.77 4.59
C THR A 971 36.98 -21.63 3.39
N GLY A 972 37.28 -20.71 2.46
CA GLY A 972 36.36 -20.33 1.40
C GLY A 972 35.34 -19.29 1.86
N PHE A 973 34.12 -19.34 1.33
CA PHE A 973 33.02 -18.48 1.79
C PHE A 973 32.59 -18.89 3.19
N VAL A 974 32.39 -17.90 4.06
CA VAL A 974 31.85 -18.06 5.41
C VAL A 974 30.72 -17.04 5.60
N THR A 975 29.82 -17.32 6.53
CA THR A 975 28.78 -16.37 6.96
C THR A 975 29.37 -15.20 7.75
N ASP A 976 28.63 -14.09 7.86
CA ASP A 976 29.06 -12.93 8.65
C ASP A 976 29.26 -13.28 10.14
N GLU A 977 28.44 -14.21 10.68
CA GLU A 977 28.57 -14.72 12.04
C GLU A 977 29.86 -15.54 12.24
N GLU A 978 30.17 -16.42 11.28
CA GLU A 978 31.44 -17.17 11.29
C GLU A 978 32.65 -16.23 11.13
N LEU A 979 32.52 -15.18 10.30
CA LEU A 979 33.57 -14.18 10.11
C LEU A 979 33.82 -13.38 11.39
N ASP A 980 32.77 -12.95 12.10
CA ASP A 980 32.88 -12.25 13.39
C ASP A 980 33.56 -13.13 14.44
N LEU A 981 33.21 -14.43 14.49
CA LEU A 981 33.90 -15.40 15.35
C LEU A 981 35.38 -15.57 15.00
N LEU A 982 35.72 -15.55 13.71
CA LEU A 982 37.11 -15.63 13.25
C LEU A 982 37.89 -14.37 13.64
N TYR A 983 37.32 -13.18 13.50
CA TYR A 983 37.94 -11.95 14.00
C TYR A 983 38.17 -12.02 15.52
N LYS A 984 37.18 -12.47 16.30
CA LYS A 984 37.29 -12.60 17.77
C LYS A 984 38.39 -13.58 18.20
N LYS A 985 38.62 -14.65 17.43
CA LYS A 985 39.63 -15.68 17.74
C LYS A 985 41.03 -15.35 17.21
N SER A 986 41.14 -14.46 16.23
CA SER A 986 42.41 -14.18 15.57
C SER A 986 43.22 -13.16 16.35
N LYS A 987 44.53 -13.41 16.50
CA LYS A 987 45.41 -12.49 17.23
C LYS A 987 45.82 -11.28 16.39
N LEU A 988 46.07 -11.50 15.10
CA LEU A 988 46.45 -10.47 14.13
C LEU A 988 45.72 -10.63 12.81
N VAL A 989 45.42 -9.51 12.16
CA VAL A 989 45.03 -9.49 10.75
C VAL A 989 46.21 -9.05 9.90
N VAL A 990 46.46 -9.75 8.79
CA VAL A 990 47.50 -9.38 7.83
C VAL A 990 46.88 -8.92 6.52
N VAL A 991 47.31 -7.78 6.00
CA VAL A 991 46.85 -7.21 4.71
C VAL A 991 48.05 -6.91 3.79
N PRO A 992 48.68 -7.95 3.21
CA PRO A 992 49.93 -7.82 2.46
C PRO A 992 49.71 -7.41 0.98
N LEU A 993 48.92 -6.36 0.72
CA LEU A 993 48.59 -5.92 -0.64
C LEU A 993 49.78 -5.22 -1.31
N ARG A 994 50.17 -5.62 -2.53
CA ARG A 994 51.27 -4.95 -3.25
C ARG A 994 50.83 -3.93 -4.28
N TYR A 995 49.56 -3.97 -4.68
CA TYR A 995 48.94 -3.01 -5.60
C TYR A 995 47.44 -2.90 -5.32
N GLY A 996 46.85 -1.74 -5.65
CA GLY A 996 45.47 -1.38 -5.36
C GLY A 996 45.31 0.14 -5.33
N ALA A 997 44.09 0.64 -5.13
CA ALA A 997 43.80 2.06 -4.93
C ALA A 997 42.66 2.23 -3.90
N GLY A 998 42.62 3.36 -3.20
CA GLY A 998 41.53 3.75 -2.29
C GLY A 998 41.49 3.02 -0.93
N VAL A 999 40.57 3.40 -0.05
CA VAL A 999 40.41 2.80 1.29
C VAL A 999 39.99 1.34 1.18
N LYS A 1000 40.71 0.43 1.86
CA LYS A 1000 40.44 -1.01 1.81
C LYS A 1000 39.41 -1.40 2.87
N GLY A 1001 38.21 -1.79 2.45
CA GLY A 1001 37.12 -2.19 3.36
C GLY A 1001 37.52 -3.25 4.41
N LYS A 1002 38.36 -4.22 4.03
CA LYS A 1002 38.89 -5.26 4.95
C LYS A 1002 39.79 -4.72 6.07
N VAL A 1003 40.46 -3.60 5.84
CA VAL A 1003 41.28 -2.95 6.89
C VAL A 1003 40.33 -2.29 7.89
N ILE A 1004 39.35 -1.51 7.41
CA ILE A 1004 38.36 -0.88 8.28
C ILE A 1004 37.51 -1.91 9.03
N GLU A 1005 37.15 -3.03 8.41
CA GLU A 1005 36.43 -4.13 9.06
C GLU A 1005 37.24 -4.79 10.18
N ALA A 1006 38.56 -5.00 9.98
CA ALA A 1006 39.43 -5.51 11.03
C ALA A 1006 39.61 -4.52 12.18
N MET A 1007 39.71 -3.21 11.89
CA MET A 1007 39.73 -2.14 12.89
C MET A 1007 38.44 -2.15 13.73
N TYR A 1008 37.28 -2.26 13.08
CA TYR A 1008 35.97 -2.33 13.75
C TYR A 1008 35.83 -3.54 14.68
N ASN A 1009 36.47 -4.66 14.32
CA ASN A 1009 36.52 -5.87 15.14
C ASN A 1009 37.67 -5.88 16.16
N GLN A 1010 38.37 -4.74 16.33
CA GLN A 1010 39.39 -4.53 17.35
C GLN A 1010 40.56 -5.53 17.22
N VAL A 1011 40.90 -5.95 16.00
CA VAL A 1011 42.05 -6.84 15.74
C VAL A 1011 43.20 -6.04 15.16
N PRO A 1012 44.40 -6.04 15.78
CA PRO A 1012 45.55 -5.30 15.28
C PRO A 1012 45.99 -5.80 13.91
N ILE A 1013 46.47 -4.87 13.09
CA ILE A 1013 46.68 -5.11 11.65
C ILE A 1013 48.14 -4.85 11.29
N VAL A 1014 48.74 -5.81 10.58
CA VAL A 1014 50.00 -5.62 9.85
C VAL A 1014 49.69 -5.53 8.36
N THR A 1015 50.08 -4.45 7.71
CA THR A 1015 49.74 -4.16 6.32
C THR A 1015 50.91 -3.54 5.58
N THR A 1016 50.84 -3.49 4.25
CA THR A 1016 51.71 -2.67 3.41
C THR A 1016 51.24 -1.22 3.35
N SER A 1017 52.07 -0.33 2.84
CA SER A 1017 51.72 1.07 2.54
C SER A 1017 50.53 1.16 1.58
N VAL A 1018 50.42 0.21 0.65
CA VAL A 1018 49.28 0.10 -0.29
C VAL A 1018 47.99 -0.36 0.41
N GLY A 1019 48.09 -1.20 1.43
CA GLY A 1019 46.93 -1.59 2.23
C GLY A 1019 46.44 -0.49 3.18
N ALA A 1020 47.36 0.37 3.65
CA ALA A 1020 47.07 1.53 4.51
C ALA A 1020 46.57 2.78 3.76
N GLU A 1021 46.54 2.74 2.43
CA GLU A 1021 46.15 3.88 1.58
C GLU A 1021 44.75 4.42 1.93
N GLY A 1022 44.65 5.75 2.08
CA GLY A 1022 43.40 6.44 2.37
C GLY A 1022 43.00 6.47 3.85
N ILE A 1023 43.83 5.91 4.75
CA ILE A 1023 43.65 6.02 6.20
C ILE A 1023 44.54 7.15 6.72
N ILE A 1024 43.92 8.16 7.34
CA ILE A 1024 44.63 9.31 7.91
C ILE A 1024 45.36 8.83 9.18
N ASP A 1025 46.60 9.27 9.35
CA ASP A 1025 47.45 8.90 10.51
C ASP A 1025 47.69 7.39 10.66
N SER A 1026 47.74 6.67 9.53
CA SER A 1026 47.83 5.21 9.49
C SER A 1026 49.06 4.62 10.20
N GLU A 1027 50.16 5.36 10.31
CA GLU A 1027 51.38 4.92 11.01
C GLU A 1027 51.19 4.78 12.54
N ASN A 1028 50.24 5.52 13.12
CA ASN A 1028 49.92 5.44 14.56
C ASN A 1028 48.83 4.39 14.86
N ILE A 1029 48.12 3.93 13.83
CA ILE A 1029 46.94 3.07 13.95
C ILE A 1029 47.22 1.65 13.44
N LEU A 1030 48.18 1.49 12.53
CA LEU A 1030 48.51 0.25 11.84
C LEU A 1030 50.01 -0.01 11.86
N MET A 1031 50.41 -1.28 11.81
CA MET A 1031 51.80 -1.64 11.57
C MET A 1031 52.06 -1.76 10.08
N ILE A 1032 52.85 -0.83 9.52
CA ILE A 1032 53.13 -0.76 8.09
C ILE A 1032 54.52 -1.36 7.79
N ALA A 1033 54.58 -2.28 6.82
CA ALA A 1033 55.81 -2.84 6.29
C ALA A 1033 55.66 -3.25 4.82
N ASP A 1034 56.60 -2.85 3.96
CA ASP A 1034 56.55 -3.13 2.52
C ASP A 1034 57.49 -4.25 2.07
N THR A 1035 58.55 -4.53 2.84
CA THR A 1035 59.50 -5.60 2.51
C THR A 1035 59.20 -6.89 3.26
N GLU A 1036 59.62 -8.02 2.68
CA GLU A 1036 59.32 -9.36 3.22
C GLU A 1036 59.86 -9.56 4.65
N SER A 1037 61.08 -9.07 4.91
CA SER A 1037 61.74 -9.23 6.22
C SER A 1037 61.16 -8.27 7.26
N GLU A 1038 60.86 -7.03 6.88
CA GLU A 1038 60.19 -6.09 7.78
C GLU A 1038 58.79 -6.58 8.16
N PHE A 1039 58.03 -7.09 7.19
CA PHE A 1039 56.67 -7.61 7.43
C PHE A 1039 56.70 -8.79 8.40
N ALA A 1040 57.58 -9.77 8.17
CA ALA A 1040 57.74 -10.92 9.07
C ALA A 1040 58.12 -10.47 10.49
N ASN A 1041 59.10 -9.57 10.62
CA ASN A 1041 59.54 -9.05 11.92
C ASN A 1041 58.44 -8.29 12.64
N GLN A 1042 57.64 -7.48 11.93
CA GLN A 1042 56.50 -6.78 12.52
C GLN A 1042 55.46 -7.75 13.06
N VAL A 1043 55.13 -8.80 12.30
CA VAL A 1043 54.21 -9.85 12.77
C VAL A 1043 54.75 -10.54 14.02
N ILE A 1044 56.03 -10.97 14.01
CA ILE A 1044 56.64 -11.70 15.14
C ILE A 1044 56.68 -10.82 16.39
N ASN A 1045 57.21 -9.60 16.27
CA ASN A 1045 57.37 -8.68 17.40
C ASN A 1045 56.02 -8.27 18.00
N LEU A 1046 55.02 -8.04 17.15
CA LEU A 1046 53.70 -7.63 17.60
C LEU A 1046 52.93 -8.79 18.26
N TYR A 1047 53.08 -10.03 17.75
CA TYR A 1047 52.30 -11.18 18.23
C TYR A 1047 52.52 -11.49 19.72
N ASP A 1048 53.69 -11.17 20.28
CA ASP A 1048 54.01 -11.40 21.70
C ASP A 1048 53.88 -10.15 22.58
N ASN A 1049 53.49 -9.00 22.01
CA ASN A 1049 53.38 -7.74 22.74
C ASN A 1049 51.93 -7.38 23.01
N ASP A 1050 51.35 -7.97 24.06
CA ASP A 1050 49.95 -7.81 24.41
C ASP A 1050 49.55 -6.35 24.72
N GLU A 1051 50.45 -5.56 25.31
CA GLU A 1051 50.24 -4.12 25.56
C GLU A 1051 50.09 -3.35 24.24
N LYS A 1052 50.99 -3.58 23.28
CA LYS A 1052 50.94 -2.92 21.98
C LYS A 1052 49.76 -3.39 21.13
N LEU A 1053 49.36 -4.66 21.25
CA LEU A 1053 48.16 -5.19 20.60
C LEU A 1053 46.92 -4.42 21.07
N ASN A 1054 46.73 -4.29 22.39
CA ASN A 1054 45.58 -3.56 22.95
C ASN A 1054 45.62 -2.06 22.60
N GLU A 1055 46.80 -1.43 22.61
CA GLU A 1055 46.97 -0.03 22.18
C GLU A 1055 46.52 0.19 20.72
N LEU A 1056 46.96 -0.66 19.80
CA LEU A 1056 46.57 -0.56 18.38
C LEU A 1056 45.09 -0.89 18.17
N SER A 1057 44.54 -1.86 18.90
CA SER A 1057 43.10 -2.16 18.89
C SER A 1057 42.25 -0.97 19.32
N GLN A 1058 42.65 -0.25 20.38
CA GLN A 1058 41.96 0.96 20.84
C GLN A 1058 42.07 2.08 19.79
N ALA A 1059 43.29 2.40 19.33
CA ALA A 1059 43.51 3.48 18.37
C ALA A 1059 42.76 3.25 17.04
N SER A 1060 42.73 2.00 16.56
CA SER A 1060 41.97 1.64 15.35
C SER A 1060 40.46 1.71 15.53
N LEU A 1061 39.95 1.30 16.70
CA LEU A 1061 38.53 1.45 17.01
C LEU A 1061 38.13 2.93 17.12
N ASP A 1062 38.94 3.77 17.77
CA ASP A 1062 38.70 5.20 17.89
C ASP A 1062 38.64 5.87 16.50
N TYR A 1063 39.52 5.47 15.59
CA TYR A 1063 39.48 5.93 14.21
C TYR A 1063 38.17 5.54 13.51
N VAL A 1064 37.71 4.28 13.65
CA VAL A 1064 36.42 3.83 13.10
C VAL A 1064 35.26 4.63 13.72
N ASN A 1065 35.26 4.80 15.03
CA ASN A 1065 34.23 5.54 15.75
C ASN A 1065 34.14 7.01 15.28
N ASN A 1066 35.27 7.65 15.00
CA ASN A 1066 35.36 9.05 14.58
C ASN A 1066 35.07 9.29 13.09
N HIS A 1067 35.20 8.28 12.22
CA HIS A 1067 35.14 8.50 10.76
C HIS A 1067 34.14 7.62 10.00
N PHE A 1068 33.77 6.45 10.53
CA PHE A 1068 32.97 5.46 9.81
C PHE A 1068 31.67 5.08 10.52
N THR A 1069 31.31 5.76 11.62
CA THR A 1069 30.03 5.53 12.31
C THR A 1069 28.89 6.36 11.73
N ALA A 1070 27.66 5.96 12.01
CA ALA A 1070 26.46 6.72 11.65
C ALA A 1070 26.54 8.18 12.14
N LYS A 1071 27.10 8.42 13.34
CA LYS A 1071 27.31 9.75 13.91
C LYS A 1071 28.30 10.57 13.08
N ALA A 1072 29.47 10.01 12.79
CA ALA A 1072 30.50 10.67 11.99
C ALA A 1072 30.00 11.02 10.57
N VAL A 1073 29.34 10.07 9.91
CA VAL A 1073 28.75 10.31 8.58
C VAL A 1073 27.66 11.36 8.65
N LYS A 1074 26.79 11.32 9.66
CA LYS A 1074 25.75 12.31 9.87
C LYS A 1074 26.32 13.72 10.01
N GLU A 1075 27.42 13.91 10.73
CA GLU A 1075 28.08 15.22 10.86
C GLU A 1075 28.54 15.78 9.51
N ILE A 1076 29.06 14.93 8.62
CA ILE A 1076 29.49 15.31 7.27
C ILE A 1076 28.27 15.70 6.42
N ILE A 1077 27.29 14.80 6.31
CA ILE A 1077 26.16 14.99 5.39
C ILE A 1077 25.11 15.96 5.90
N SER A 1078 25.06 16.28 7.21
CA SER A 1078 24.08 17.22 7.79
C SER A 1078 24.20 18.64 7.26
N THR A 1079 25.36 18.99 6.69
CA THR A 1079 25.56 20.26 5.98
C THR A 1079 24.73 20.35 4.70
N ASP A 1080 24.43 19.19 4.10
CA ASP A 1080 23.72 19.10 2.83
C ASP A 1080 22.30 18.57 2.96
N ILE A 1081 22.09 17.59 3.83
CA ILE A 1081 20.84 16.87 4.08
C ILE A 1081 20.55 16.94 5.57
N SER A 1082 19.51 17.67 5.97
CA SER A 1082 19.08 17.76 7.36
C SER A 1082 17.59 17.49 7.49
N ASN A 1083 17.16 17.10 8.69
CA ASN A 1083 15.74 16.91 9.01
C ASN A 1083 15.13 18.21 9.53
#